data_AF-A0A0X3THN6-F1
#
_entry.id   AF-A0A0X3THN6-F1
#
_cell.length_a   1.000
_cell.length_b   1.000
_cell.length_c   1.000
_cell.angle_alpha   90.00
_cell.angle_beta   90.00
_cell.angle_gamma   90.00
#
_symmetry.space_group_name_H-M   'P 1'
#
loop_
_entity.id
_entity.type
_entity.pdbx_description
1 polymer ?
#
loop_
_entity_poly.entity_id
_entity_poly.type
_entity_poly.pdbx_seq_one_letter_code
_entity_poly.pdbx_strand_id
1 'polypeptide(L)'
;MFRRFITLTARRFQHVLLGILTVSAFSLAPWQAHANDLLSVDDAFALQPVTAKNGQIHITWDIADGYYLYQKRIKVTSPETTLGPVKFPKAIIKQDPAFGESKVYENDLTVTVSIPEVDAKRLKLEISYQGCAEEQGVCYPPQTRKTMVALPEASAQASPGAIASLDSLQALNDSIVADSGTNLLPEEEAFQFDYQPGTGQNRGMLVLTFAVADGYHLYEDKFKATVKSGQASLGTLQLPESTLTDDPVFGKVAVFHDDFTARLPIGNVLDTAEIELTYQGCSVDAGVCYPPTTKTLTVSEQNFAQPLSEPAMPSAPQTSNDLSESDRITQTLQDSSLWLIIGTFFLFGLLLSLTPCVFPMIPILSSIIVGQGDQITTRRAFTMSLVYVLAMSVTYTVAGVLAGVFGENLQVMFQNPWIIGTFALVFVALAFSMFGFYELQLPASLQNKITQVSNQQKSGTLTGVAIMGFLSALIVGPCVAPPLAGALIYIGQTGDALLGGTALFAMSLGMGVPLLLLGTSAGKLLPRAGAWMDNVKAVFGVLMLALAIWMADRIIPGWATLMLSGLLLIGVGVYLGALEPIGEKSGWHKLFKSLGVISLIYGVIMLVGLASGSNQLLQPLKGLTGTSSGSVQTQALDFKKIDSLQELEAELAKGEPIMLDFYADWCVSCKEMEALTFTDPGVHQALEGVTLLKADVTDNTEVHKALMKHFNIVGPPAILFFKNGQEQKAQRVVGFQNAQTFTDNIQQALK
;
A
#
# COMPACT_ATOMS: atom_id res chain seq x y z
N MET A 1 37.78 -15.30 40.08
CA MET A 1 36.30 -15.13 39.96
C MET A 1 35.89 -14.51 38.62
N PHE A 2 36.56 -13.46 38.15
CA PHE A 2 36.32 -12.78 36.85
C PHE A 2 36.46 -13.70 35.61
N ARG A 3 37.46 -14.60 35.60
CA ARG A 3 37.69 -15.54 34.49
C ARG A 3 36.59 -16.62 34.36
N ARG A 4 35.91 -16.97 35.47
CA ARG A 4 34.75 -17.87 35.51
C ARG A 4 33.46 -17.18 35.07
N PHE A 5 33.30 -15.88 35.36
CA PHE A 5 32.14 -15.11 34.93
C PHE A 5 32.14 -14.88 33.42
N ILE A 6 33.31 -14.60 32.83
CA ILE A 6 33.51 -14.46 31.37
C ILE A 6 33.25 -15.78 30.63
N THR A 7 33.67 -16.92 31.19
CA THR A 7 33.39 -18.22 30.56
C THR A 7 31.93 -18.65 30.66
N LEU A 8 31.23 -18.28 31.75
CA LEU A 8 29.79 -18.55 31.91
C LEU A 8 28.91 -17.64 31.03
N THR A 9 29.28 -16.37 30.87
CA THR A 9 28.59 -15.45 29.94
C THR A 9 28.91 -15.76 28.49
N ALA A 10 30.15 -16.14 28.16
CA ALA A 10 30.51 -16.62 26.82
C ALA A 10 29.76 -17.91 26.46
N ARG A 11 29.54 -18.85 27.39
CA ARG A 11 28.72 -20.05 27.14
C ARG A 11 27.24 -19.73 26.93
N ARG A 12 26.65 -18.79 27.69
CA ARG A 12 25.27 -18.35 27.48
C ARG A 12 25.09 -17.56 26.18
N PHE A 13 26.05 -16.72 25.84
CA PHE A 13 26.08 -16.02 24.55
C PHE A 13 26.34 -17.00 23.40
N GLN A 14 27.15 -18.05 23.62
CA GLN A 14 27.32 -19.15 22.67
C GLN A 14 26.03 -19.95 22.48
N HIS A 15 25.21 -20.18 23.50
CA HIS A 15 23.90 -20.83 23.31
C HIS A 15 22.86 -19.93 22.65
N VAL A 16 22.87 -18.61 22.91
CA VAL A 16 21.97 -17.66 22.24
C VAL A 16 22.41 -17.41 20.79
N LEU A 17 23.71 -17.28 20.54
CA LEU A 17 24.27 -17.08 19.20
C LEU A 17 24.25 -18.38 18.37
N LEU A 18 24.46 -19.55 18.99
CA LEU A 18 24.22 -20.85 18.34
C LEU A 18 22.71 -21.04 18.11
N GLY A 19 21.84 -20.55 18.99
CA GLY A 19 20.39 -20.50 18.75
C GLY A 19 20.02 -19.60 17.57
N ILE A 20 20.61 -18.40 17.47
CA ILE A 20 20.40 -17.47 16.37
C ILE A 20 21.03 -18.01 15.07
N LEU A 21 22.20 -18.66 15.12
CA LEU A 21 22.85 -19.31 13.97
C LEU A 21 22.17 -20.61 13.57
N THR A 22 21.55 -21.36 14.48
CA THR A 22 20.72 -22.52 14.10
C THR A 22 19.40 -22.05 13.52
N VAL A 23 18.83 -20.94 13.99
CA VAL A 23 17.63 -20.34 13.39
C VAL A 23 17.96 -19.77 12.00
N SER A 24 19.10 -19.10 11.81
CA SER A 24 19.51 -18.56 10.51
C SER A 24 20.16 -19.59 9.56
N ALA A 25 20.69 -20.71 10.06
CA ALA A 25 21.12 -21.84 9.24
C ALA A 25 19.95 -22.77 8.86
N PHE A 26 18.89 -22.86 9.67
CA PHE A 26 17.63 -23.49 9.23
C PHE A 26 16.90 -22.63 8.17
N SER A 27 17.23 -21.34 8.08
CA SER A 27 16.78 -20.46 6.98
C SER A 27 17.64 -20.53 5.71
N LEU A 28 18.72 -21.31 5.70
CA LEU A 28 19.60 -21.52 4.52
C LEU A 28 19.62 -22.97 4.02
N ALA A 29 18.73 -23.83 4.51
CA ALA A 29 18.21 -24.86 3.63
C ALA A 29 17.54 -24.15 2.45
N PRO A 30 17.66 -24.63 1.21
CA PRO A 30 16.71 -24.20 0.21
C PRO A 30 15.36 -24.59 0.77
N TRP A 31 14.61 -23.61 1.27
CA TRP A 31 13.18 -23.61 1.06
C TRP A 31 13.02 -23.49 -0.47
N GLN A 32 13.33 -24.59 -1.17
CA GLN A 32 12.28 -25.20 -1.96
C GLN A 32 11.18 -25.49 -0.95
N ALA A 33 10.39 -24.45 -0.65
CA ALA A 33 8.97 -24.66 -0.75
C ALA A 33 8.84 -25.26 -2.14
N HIS A 34 8.70 -26.58 -2.19
CA HIS A 34 7.81 -27.15 -3.18
C HIS A 34 6.52 -26.38 -2.95
N ALA A 35 6.38 -25.25 -3.65
CA ALA A 35 5.09 -24.80 -4.09
C ALA A 35 4.61 -26.01 -4.90
N ASN A 36 3.96 -26.95 -4.20
CA ASN A 36 3.00 -27.81 -4.85
C ASN A 36 2.10 -26.81 -5.54
N ASP A 37 2.18 -26.81 -6.88
CA ASP A 37 1.35 -26.01 -7.75
C ASP A 37 -0.06 -26.02 -7.17
N LEU A 38 -0.50 -24.86 -6.66
CA LEU A 38 -1.90 -24.67 -6.32
C LEU A 38 -2.68 -25.01 -7.60
N LEU A 39 -3.50 -26.04 -7.53
CA LEU A 39 -4.30 -26.48 -8.67
C LEU A 39 -5.19 -25.31 -9.10
N SER A 40 -5.41 -25.16 -10.41
CA SER A 40 -6.39 -24.18 -10.87
C SER A 40 -7.75 -24.51 -10.26
N VAL A 41 -8.64 -23.52 -10.12
CA VAL A 41 -9.99 -23.73 -9.56
C VAL A 41 -10.72 -24.89 -10.24
N ASP A 42 -10.57 -25.04 -11.56
CA ASP A 42 -11.26 -26.07 -12.33
C ASP A 42 -10.64 -27.46 -12.12
N ASP A 43 -9.35 -27.53 -11.77
CA ASP A 43 -8.67 -28.79 -11.42
C ASP A 43 -8.88 -29.16 -9.94
N ALA A 44 -8.97 -28.17 -9.05
CA ALA A 44 -9.19 -28.36 -7.61
C ALA A 44 -10.64 -28.72 -7.28
N PHE A 45 -11.61 -28.16 -8.01
CA PHE A 45 -13.05 -28.33 -7.81
C PHE A 45 -13.75 -28.61 -9.14
N ALA A 46 -13.43 -29.73 -9.77
CA ALA A 46 -13.92 -30.09 -11.08
C ALA A 46 -15.45 -30.34 -11.04
N LEU A 47 -16.21 -29.38 -11.56
CA LEU A 47 -17.67 -29.47 -11.66
C LEU A 47 -18.06 -30.39 -12.82
N GLN A 48 -18.69 -31.53 -12.51
CA GLN A 48 -19.16 -32.49 -13.50
C GLN A 48 -20.40 -31.97 -14.25
N PRO A 49 -20.68 -32.47 -15.46
CA PRO A 49 -21.88 -32.12 -16.21
C PRO A 49 -23.15 -32.35 -15.38
N VAL A 50 -23.92 -31.29 -15.19
CA VAL A 50 -25.14 -31.32 -14.37
C VAL A 50 -26.21 -32.16 -15.07
N THR A 51 -26.79 -33.13 -14.36
CA THR A 51 -27.79 -34.04 -14.91
C THR A 51 -29.13 -33.92 -14.19
N ALA A 52 -30.24 -33.95 -14.93
CA ALA A 52 -31.58 -34.02 -14.35
C ALA A 52 -32.11 -35.46 -14.44
N LYS A 53 -32.44 -36.07 -13.28
CA LYS A 53 -33.05 -37.39 -13.18
C LYS A 53 -34.17 -37.36 -12.14
N ASN A 54 -35.31 -37.98 -12.44
CA ASN A 54 -36.43 -38.13 -11.48
C ASN A 54 -36.91 -36.81 -10.83
N GLY A 55 -37.00 -35.71 -11.61
CA GLY A 55 -37.43 -34.40 -11.10
C GLY A 55 -36.42 -33.70 -10.17
N GLN A 56 -35.18 -34.19 -10.10
CA GLN A 56 -34.09 -33.60 -9.34
C GLN A 56 -32.88 -33.32 -10.24
N ILE A 57 -32.23 -32.19 -9.99
CA ILE A 57 -30.96 -31.81 -10.59
C ILE A 57 -29.86 -32.34 -9.70
N HIS A 58 -28.97 -33.17 -10.26
CA HIS A 58 -27.77 -33.68 -9.62
C HIS A 58 -26.57 -32.85 -10.06
N ILE A 59 -25.94 -32.18 -9.09
CA ILE A 59 -24.73 -31.39 -9.27
C ILE A 59 -23.61 -32.10 -8.51
N THR A 60 -22.55 -32.50 -9.22
CA THR A 60 -21.44 -33.26 -8.65
C THR A 60 -20.13 -32.50 -8.85
N TRP A 61 -19.35 -32.39 -7.78
CA TRP A 61 -17.97 -31.91 -7.80
C TRP A 61 -17.02 -33.07 -7.49
N ASP A 62 -15.93 -33.14 -8.25
CA ASP A 62 -14.75 -33.95 -7.92
C ASP A 62 -13.71 -33.00 -7.31
N ILE A 63 -13.35 -33.23 -6.04
CA ILE A 63 -12.52 -32.33 -5.23
C ILE A 63 -11.16 -33.00 -5.07
N ALA A 64 -10.11 -32.32 -5.53
CA ALA A 64 -8.75 -32.85 -5.46
C ALA A 64 -8.29 -33.12 -4.01
N ASP A 65 -7.39 -34.09 -3.84
CA ASP A 65 -6.82 -34.43 -2.53
C ASP A 65 -6.17 -33.19 -1.88
N GLY A 66 -6.54 -32.91 -0.64
CA GLY A 66 -6.07 -31.72 0.10
C GLY A 66 -6.90 -30.46 -0.13
N TYR A 67 -8.04 -30.54 -0.82
CA TYR A 67 -8.98 -29.43 -1.02
C TYR A 67 -10.36 -29.74 -0.42
N TYR A 68 -11.11 -28.69 -0.06
CA TYR A 68 -12.47 -28.84 0.47
C TYR A 68 -13.41 -27.68 0.09
N LEU A 69 -14.71 -27.98 -0.05
CA LEU A 69 -15.78 -27.01 -0.33
C LEU A 69 -16.62 -26.69 0.91
N TYR A 70 -17.02 -25.43 1.09
CA TYR A 70 -17.88 -25.04 2.22
C TYR A 70 -19.36 -25.21 1.91
N GLN A 71 -20.08 -25.94 2.76
CA GLN A 71 -21.53 -26.13 2.62
C GLN A 71 -22.31 -24.81 2.55
N LYS A 72 -21.93 -23.82 3.38
CA LYS A 72 -22.61 -22.51 3.46
C LYS A 72 -22.35 -21.60 2.26
N ARG A 73 -21.37 -21.93 1.41
CA ARG A 73 -20.97 -21.12 0.24
C ARG A 73 -21.37 -21.75 -1.09
N ILE A 74 -22.16 -22.83 -1.05
CA ILE A 74 -22.74 -23.44 -2.25
C ILE A 74 -24.16 -22.90 -2.41
N LYS A 75 -24.41 -22.18 -3.51
CA LYS A 75 -25.70 -21.60 -3.85
C LYS A 75 -26.05 -21.97 -5.29
N VAL A 76 -27.27 -22.44 -5.50
CA VAL A 76 -27.79 -22.80 -6.82
C VAL A 76 -29.03 -21.97 -7.08
N THR A 77 -29.01 -21.18 -8.15
CA THR A 77 -30.12 -20.31 -8.56
C THR A 77 -30.45 -20.52 -10.03
N SER A 78 -31.68 -20.20 -10.41
CA SER A 78 -32.09 -20.12 -11.81
C SER A 78 -32.76 -18.77 -12.05
N PRO A 79 -32.40 -18.04 -13.11
CA PRO A 79 -33.08 -16.79 -13.47
C PRO A 79 -34.50 -17.03 -14.02
N GLU A 80 -34.85 -18.27 -14.40
CA GLU A 80 -36.10 -18.60 -15.07
C GLU A 80 -37.15 -19.20 -14.10
N THR A 81 -36.74 -19.71 -12.94
CA THR A 81 -37.64 -20.36 -11.99
C THR A 81 -37.08 -20.38 -10.56
N THR A 82 -37.97 -20.46 -9.57
CA THR A 82 -37.59 -20.61 -8.16
C THR A 82 -37.29 -22.09 -7.88
N LEU A 83 -36.03 -22.41 -7.58
CA LEU A 83 -35.62 -23.79 -7.28
C LEU A 83 -36.03 -24.20 -5.85
N GLY A 84 -36.29 -25.51 -5.65
CA GLY A 84 -36.52 -26.07 -4.33
C GLY A 84 -35.27 -26.08 -3.45
N PRO A 85 -35.40 -26.39 -2.14
CA PRO A 85 -34.27 -26.38 -1.22
C PRO A 85 -33.19 -27.37 -1.64
N VAL A 86 -31.94 -26.91 -1.60
CA VAL A 86 -30.75 -27.69 -1.93
C VAL A 86 -30.51 -28.76 -0.85
N LYS A 87 -30.52 -30.04 -1.24
CA LYS A 87 -30.26 -31.17 -0.35
C LYS A 87 -28.78 -31.52 -0.37
N PHE A 88 -28.15 -31.40 0.79
CA PHE A 88 -26.74 -31.68 0.99
C PHE A 88 -26.50 -33.03 1.67
N PRO A 89 -25.42 -33.76 1.33
CA PRO A 89 -25.00 -34.96 2.05
C PRO A 89 -24.41 -34.60 3.42
N LYS A 90 -24.14 -35.63 4.25
CA LYS A 90 -23.60 -35.42 5.61
C LYS A 90 -22.24 -34.71 5.55
N ALA A 91 -22.18 -33.48 6.06
CA ALA A 91 -20.95 -32.69 6.07
C ALA A 91 -19.97 -33.13 7.16
N ILE A 92 -18.68 -32.87 6.91
CA ILE A 92 -17.61 -33.00 7.89
C ILE A 92 -17.49 -31.65 8.61
N ILE A 93 -17.37 -31.66 9.94
CA ILE A 93 -17.14 -30.43 10.72
C ILE A 93 -15.63 -30.24 10.83
N LYS A 94 -15.14 -29.11 10.32
CA LYS A 94 -13.72 -28.76 10.30
C LYS A 94 -13.50 -27.40 10.94
N GLN A 95 -12.45 -27.28 11.73
CA GLN A 95 -12.08 -26.02 12.36
C GLN A 95 -11.10 -25.29 11.46
N ASP A 96 -11.61 -24.29 10.76
CA ASP A 96 -10.88 -23.53 9.75
C ASP A 96 -10.13 -22.34 10.39
N PRO A 97 -8.85 -22.09 10.03
CA PRO A 97 -8.09 -20.95 10.57
C PRO A 97 -8.66 -19.57 10.22
N ALA A 98 -9.33 -19.44 9.07
CA ALA A 98 -9.91 -18.19 8.57
C ALA A 98 -11.38 -18.02 8.95
N PHE A 99 -12.15 -19.12 9.02
CA PHE A 99 -13.61 -19.07 9.19
C PHE A 99 -14.15 -19.80 10.43
N GLY A 100 -13.29 -20.37 11.28
CA GLY A 100 -13.70 -21.10 12.47
C GLY A 100 -14.42 -22.42 12.15
N GLU A 101 -15.29 -22.89 13.04
CA GLU A 101 -15.99 -24.17 12.86
C GLU A 101 -16.96 -24.14 11.67
N SER A 102 -16.63 -24.88 10.61
CA SER A 102 -17.33 -24.87 9.33
C SER A 102 -17.66 -26.29 8.87
N LYS A 103 -18.82 -26.44 8.21
CA LYS A 103 -19.25 -27.68 7.57
C LYS A 103 -18.67 -27.73 6.15
N VAL A 104 -17.87 -28.75 5.86
CA VAL A 104 -17.11 -28.89 4.63
C VAL A 104 -17.29 -30.27 3.98
N TYR A 105 -16.91 -30.37 2.71
CA TYR A 105 -16.88 -31.60 1.91
C TYR A 105 -15.51 -31.77 1.26
N GLU A 106 -15.00 -33.00 1.27
CA GLU A 106 -13.69 -33.42 0.77
C GLU A 106 -13.87 -34.60 -0.21
N ASN A 107 -12.96 -34.75 -1.18
CA ASN A 107 -12.95 -35.77 -2.24
C ASN A 107 -14.10 -35.67 -3.26
N ASP A 108 -15.35 -35.81 -2.83
CA ASP A 108 -16.50 -35.73 -3.72
C ASP A 108 -17.70 -35.07 -3.04
N LEU A 109 -18.49 -34.34 -3.84
CA LEU A 109 -19.72 -33.73 -3.37
C LEU A 109 -20.80 -33.88 -4.41
N THR A 110 -21.88 -34.58 -4.07
CA THR A 110 -23.11 -34.60 -4.87
C THR A 110 -24.25 -33.94 -4.13
N VAL A 111 -24.84 -32.92 -4.75
CA VAL A 111 -25.95 -32.13 -4.22
C VAL A 111 -27.16 -32.31 -5.12
N THR A 112 -28.34 -32.45 -4.52
CA THR A 112 -29.60 -32.54 -5.28
C THR A 112 -30.51 -31.35 -5.07
N VAL A 113 -31.08 -30.84 -6.16
CA VAL A 113 -32.01 -29.70 -6.15
C VAL A 113 -33.33 -30.15 -6.75
N SER A 114 -34.43 -30.01 -6.00
CA SER A 114 -35.77 -30.29 -6.51
C SER A 114 -36.23 -29.20 -7.46
N ILE A 115 -36.81 -29.60 -8.59
CA ILE A 115 -37.38 -28.69 -9.59
C ILE A 115 -38.90 -28.64 -9.37
N PRO A 116 -39.52 -27.47 -9.15
CA PRO A 116 -40.98 -27.37 -9.30
C PRO A 116 -41.37 -27.61 -10.76
N GLU A 117 -42.58 -28.05 -11.07
CA GLU A 117 -43.00 -28.33 -12.47
C GLU A 117 -42.72 -27.12 -13.37
N VAL A 118 -41.75 -27.25 -14.29
CA VAL A 118 -41.41 -26.23 -15.29
C VAL A 118 -41.71 -26.78 -16.68
N ASP A 119 -42.44 -26.02 -17.48
CA ASP A 119 -42.84 -26.34 -18.86
C ASP A 119 -41.68 -26.15 -19.88
N ALA A 120 -40.45 -26.04 -19.39
CA ALA A 120 -39.26 -25.73 -20.18
C ALA A 120 -38.46 -27.01 -20.50
N LYS A 121 -38.07 -27.18 -21.77
CA LYS A 121 -37.22 -28.31 -22.21
C LYS A 121 -35.76 -28.20 -21.76
N ARG A 122 -35.32 -26.98 -21.44
CA ARG A 122 -33.98 -26.65 -20.95
C ARG A 122 -34.10 -25.60 -19.86
N LEU A 123 -33.30 -25.72 -18.82
CA LEU A 123 -33.28 -24.80 -17.69
C LEU A 123 -31.88 -24.21 -17.52
N LYS A 124 -31.78 -22.89 -17.42
CA LYS A 124 -30.52 -22.21 -17.12
C LYS A 124 -30.25 -22.22 -15.61
N LEU A 125 -29.07 -22.69 -15.21
CA LEU A 125 -28.63 -22.75 -13.81
C LEU A 125 -27.37 -21.91 -13.61
N GLU A 126 -27.34 -21.24 -12.46
CA GLU A 126 -26.18 -20.52 -11.94
C GLU A 126 -25.77 -21.17 -10.62
N ILE A 127 -24.55 -21.71 -10.60
CA ILE A 127 -24.00 -22.48 -9.50
C ILE A 127 -22.81 -21.71 -8.94
N SER A 128 -22.96 -21.20 -7.72
CA SER A 128 -21.90 -20.51 -6.98
C SER A 128 -21.32 -21.42 -5.90
N TYR A 129 -19.99 -21.53 -5.82
CA TYR A 129 -19.30 -22.35 -4.81
C TYR A 129 -17.95 -21.75 -4.40
N GLN A 130 -17.46 -22.14 -3.22
CA GLN A 130 -16.16 -21.69 -2.70
C GLN A 130 -15.50 -22.81 -1.89
N GLY A 131 -14.18 -22.95 -2.04
CA GLY A 131 -13.37 -23.90 -1.30
C GLY A 131 -11.96 -23.41 -1.01
N CYS A 132 -11.21 -24.17 -0.21
CA CYS A 132 -9.84 -23.84 0.18
C CYS A 132 -8.92 -25.06 0.05
N ALA A 133 -7.63 -24.77 -0.06
CA ALA A 133 -6.55 -25.73 0.00
C ALA A 133 -6.10 -25.88 1.46
N GLU A 134 -6.14 -27.10 1.99
CA GLU A 134 -5.85 -27.39 3.40
C GLU A 134 -4.38 -27.22 3.75
N GLU A 135 -3.47 -27.72 2.92
CA GLU A 135 -2.04 -27.72 3.24
C GLU A 135 -1.40 -26.33 3.15
N GLN A 136 -1.95 -25.46 2.30
CA GLN A 136 -1.44 -24.11 2.05
C GLN A 136 -2.22 -23.05 2.85
N GLY A 137 -3.39 -23.38 3.40
CA GLY A 137 -4.25 -22.44 4.13
C GLY A 137 -4.80 -21.31 3.26
N VAL A 138 -4.84 -21.50 1.94
CA VAL A 138 -5.29 -20.50 0.96
C VAL A 138 -6.69 -20.83 0.46
N CYS A 139 -7.57 -19.83 0.48
CA CYS A 139 -8.95 -19.96 0.03
C CYS A 139 -9.16 -19.32 -1.33
N TYR A 140 -9.85 -20.03 -2.23
CA TYR A 140 -10.18 -19.50 -3.54
C TYR A 140 -11.33 -18.48 -3.43
N PRO A 141 -11.36 -17.44 -4.29
CA PRO A 141 -12.50 -16.54 -4.37
C PRO A 141 -13.76 -17.29 -4.85
N PRO A 142 -14.97 -16.86 -4.47
CA PRO A 142 -16.21 -17.50 -4.88
C PRO A 142 -16.32 -17.62 -6.40
N GLN A 143 -16.66 -18.81 -6.87
CA GLN A 143 -16.74 -19.16 -8.28
C GLN A 143 -18.19 -19.31 -8.69
N THR A 144 -18.55 -18.75 -9.83
CA THR A 144 -19.91 -18.85 -10.37
C THR A 144 -19.85 -19.48 -11.77
N ARG A 145 -20.57 -20.58 -11.96
CA ARG A 145 -20.64 -21.31 -13.24
C ARG A 145 -22.08 -21.31 -13.75
N LYS A 146 -22.26 -20.90 -15.01
CA LYS A 146 -23.57 -20.87 -15.68
C LYS A 146 -23.66 -22.07 -16.62
N THR A 147 -24.70 -22.90 -16.46
CA THR A 147 -24.89 -24.12 -17.27
C THR A 147 -26.34 -24.29 -17.69
N MET A 148 -26.56 -25.05 -18.76
CA MET A 148 -27.89 -25.37 -19.31
C MET A 148 -28.18 -26.85 -19.09
N VAL A 149 -29.29 -27.17 -18.44
CA VAL A 149 -29.67 -28.56 -18.13
C VAL A 149 -30.91 -28.94 -18.93
N ALA A 150 -30.85 -30.07 -19.64
CA ALA A 150 -32.01 -30.65 -20.31
C ALA A 150 -32.89 -31.41 -19.31
N LEU A 151 -34.19 -31.08 -19.27
CA LEU A 151 -35.16 -31.74 -18.39
C LEU A 151 -35.79 -32.94 -19.11
N PRO A 152 -35.95 -34.11 -18.46
CA PRO A 152 -36.67 -35.23 -19.04
C PRO A 152 -38.18 -34.94 -19.12
N GLU A 153 -38.80 -35.14 -20.29
CA GLU A 153 -40.24 -34.94 -20.49
C GLU A 153 -41.05 -35.83 -19.52
N ALA A 154 -41.75 -35.22 -18.55
CA ALA A 154 -42.75 -35.88 -17.73
C ALA A 154 -44.10 -35.84 -18.46
N SER A 155 -44.70 -37.02 -18.62
CA SER A 155 -45.93 -37.31 -19.34
C SER A 155 -47.13 -36.47 -18.92
N ALA A 156 -47.73 -35.79 -19.90
CA ALA A 156 -48.94 -34.98 -19.79
C ALA A 156 -50.22 -35.80 -19.50
N GLN A 157 -51.10 -35.25 -18.64
CA GLN A 157 -52.54 -35.48 -18.70
C GLN A 157 -53.29 -34.16 -18.61
N ALA A 158 -54.20 -33.97 -19.57
CA ALA A 158 -54.95 -32.77 -19.90
C ALA A 158 -56.17 -32.53 -19.00
N SER A 159 -56.60 -31.27 -18.86
CA SER A 159 -57.95 -30.78 -19.26
C SER A 159 -58.21 -29.31 -18.87
N PRO A 160 -59.22 -28.63 -19.48
CA PRO A 160 -59.09 -27.26 -19.98
C PRO A 160 -60.02 -26.23 -19.29
N GLY A 161 -59.81 -24.93 -19.57
CA GLY A 161 -60.82 -23.91 -19.27
C GLY A 161 -60.49 -22.48 -19.68
N ALA A 162 -61.36 -21.91 -20.52
CA ALA A 162 -61.74 -20.49 -20.63
C ALA A 162 -60.83 -19.46 -21.36
N ILE A 163 -60.99 -19.43 -22.70
CA ILE A 163 -61.57 -18.35 -23.53
C ILE A 163 -61.12 -16.88 -23.32
N ALA A 164 -60.36 -16.41 -24.31
CA ALA A 164 -60.44 -15.17 -25.12
C ALA A 164 -60.53 -13.76 -24.51
N SER A 165 -59.63 -12.88 -24.95
CA SER A 165 -59.95 -11.48 -25.28
C SER A 165 -59.09 -10.94 -26.42
N LEU A 166 -59.71 -10.05 -27.20
CA LEU A 166 -59.21 -9.29 -28.32
C LEU A 166 -58.31 -8.13 -27.86
N ASP A 167 -57.22 -8.42 -27.13
CA ASP A 167 -56.25 -7.40 -26.66
C ASP A 167 -55.02 -7.24 -27.58
N SER A 168 -54.94 -8.03 -28.64
CA SER A 168 -53.71 -8.25 -29.41
C SER A 168 -53.31 -7.10 -30.34
N LEU A 169 -54.12 -6.06 -30.49
CA LEU A 169 -53.80 -4.89 -31.33
C LEU A 169 -53.51 -3.62 -30.52
N GLN A 170 -53.86 -3.59 -29.23
CA GLN A 170 -53.44 -2.53 -28.31
C GLN A 170 -52.12 -2.89 -27.63
N ALA A 171 -51.90 -4.20 -27.40
CA ALA A 171 -50.61 -4.74 -26.98
C ALA A 171 -49.47 -4.49 -28.00
N LEU A 172 -49.77 -4.37 -29.30
CA LEU A 172 -48.78 -4.05 -30.34
C LEU A 172 -48.37 -2.57 -30.36
N ASN A 173 -49.23 -1.66 -29.89
CA ASN A 173 -48.88 -0.24 -29.78
C ASN A 173 -48.14 0.04 -28.46
N ASP A 174 -48.45 -0.69 -27.39
CA ASP A 174 -47.68 -0.64 -26.14
C ASP A 174 -46.32 -1.35 -26.26
N SER A 175 -46.19 -2.38 -27.10
CA SER A 175 -44.89 -3.06 -27.33
C SER A 175 -43.96 -2.36 -28.33
N ILE A 176 -44.39 -1.30 -29.02
CA ILE A 176 -43.50 -0.46 -29.83
C ILE A 176 -43.00 0.77 -29.04
N VAL A 177 -43.62 1.08 -27.88
CA VAL A 177 -43.16 2.12 -26.94
C VAL A 177 -42.47 1.53 -25.70
N ALA A 178 -42.62 0.23 -25.43
CA ALA A 178 -41.98 -0.48 -24.31
C ALA A 178 -40.65 -1.20 -24.65
N ASP A 179 -39.90 -0.76 -25.67
CA ASP A 179 -38.51 -1.17 -25.90
C ASP A 179 -37.48 -0.29 -25.16
N SER A 180 -37.96 0.43 -24.15
CA SER A 180 -37.13 1.12 -23.15
C SER A 180 -37.75 0.88 -21.78
N GLY A 181 -37.32 -0.21 -21.13
CA GLY A 181 -37.99 -0.75 -19.95
C GLY A 181 -37.05 -1.28 -18.88
N THR A 182 -36.04 -0.52 -18.46
CA THR A 182 -35.83 -0.35 -17.02
C THR A 182 -36.62 0.88 -16.64
N ASN A 183 -37.70 0.73 -15.89
CA ASN A 183 -38.58 1.82 -15.48
C ASN A 183 -37.87 2.64 -14.38
N LEU A 184 -36.80 3.34 -14.76
CA LEU A 184 -36.05 4.24 -13.89
C LEU A 184 -36.85 5.54 -13.76
N LEU A 185 -37.25 5.88 -12.54
CA LEU A 185 -37.85 7.19 -12.24
C LEU A 185 -36.81 8.28 -12.52
N PRO A 186 -37.20 9.46 -13.01
CA PRO A 186 -36.33 10.63 -12.99
C PRO A 186 -35.83 10.88 -11.56
N GLU A 187 -34.59 11.31 -11.42
CA GLU A 187 -33.95 11.49 -10.10
C GLU A 187 -34.77 12.36 -9.13
N GLU A 188 -35.39 13.43 -9.63
CA GLU A 188 -36.22 14.34 -8.83
C GLU A 188 -37.54 13.71 -8.35
N GLU A 189 -38.01 12.68 -9.06
CA GLU A 189 -39.17 11.88 -8.67
C GLU A 189 -38.78 10.72 -7.74
N ALA A 190 -37.58 10.16 -7.92
CA ALA A 190 -37.02 9.10 -7.09
C ALA A 190 -36.59 9.58 -5.70
N PHE A 191 -36.06 10.81 -5.61
CA PHE A 191 -35.56 11.41 -4.37
C PHE A 191 -36.11 12.83 -4.20
N GLN A 192 -37.29 12.93 -3.60
CA GLN A 192 -37.90 14.23 -3.33
C GLN A 192 -37.26 14.84 -2.07
N PHE A 193 -36.78 16.08 -2.21
CA PHE A 193 -36.03 16.78 -1.18
C PHE A 193 -36.71 18.10 -0.81
N ASP A 194 -36.96 18.30 0.49
CA ASP A 194 -37.43 19.57 1.07
C ASP A 194 -36.56 19.99 2.26
N TYR A 195 -36.49 21.29 2.53
CA TYR A 195 -35.77 21.81 3.68
C TYR A 195 -36.52 22.93 4.38
N GLN A 196 -36.49 22.91 5.72
CA GLN A 196 -37.14 23.93 6.53
C GLN A 196 -36.25 24.33 7.72
N PRO A 197 -36.24 25.61 8.12
CA PRO A 197 -35.55 26.03 9.33
C PRO A 197 -36.24 25.42 10.56
N GLY A 198 -35.45 24.82 11.46
CA GLY A 198 -35.95 24.14 12.65
C GLY A 198 -36.66 25.12 13.61
N THR A 199 -37.89 24.78 13.99
CA THR A 199 -38.67 25.55 14.97
C THR A 199 -38.70 24.81 16.33
N GLY A 200 -38.99 25.53 17.42
CA GLY A 200 -39.09 24.93 18.75
C GLY A 200 -37.75 24.50 19.36
N GLN A 201 -37.58 23.22 19.69
CA GLN A 201 -36.35 22.67 20.29
C GLN A 201 -35.21 22.47 19.27
N ASN A 202 -35.49 22.59 17.97
CA ASN A 202 -34.51 22.48 16.88
C ASN A 202 -34.08 23.86 16.34
N ARG A 203 -34.27 24.94 17.11
CA ARG A 203 -33.79 26.28 16.73
C ARG A 203 -32.27 26.26 16.56
N GLY A 204 -31.79 26.77 15.44
CA GLY A 204 -30.37 26.69 15.06
C GLY A 204 -30.02 25.48 14.18
N MET A 205 -30.99 24.67 13.76
CA MET A 205 -30.79 23.53 12.87
C MET A 205 -31.63 23.66 11.60
N LEU A 206 -31.08 23.23 10.47
CA LEU A 206 -31.82 23.01 9.23
C LEU A 206 -32.36 21.58 9.24
N VAL A 207 -33.67 21.44 9.09
CA VAL A 207 -34.33 20.14 8.99
C VAL A 207 -34.46 19.80 7.51
N LEU A 208 -33.83 18.72 7.10
CA LEU A 208 -33.79 18.21 5.74
C LEU A 208 -34.68 16.98 5.65
N THR A 209 -35.68 17.00 4.78
CA THR A 209 -36.62 15.88 4.60
C THR A 209 -36.37 15.25 3.24
N PHE A 210 -36.12 13.94 3.23
CA PHE A 210 -35.98 13.14 2.04
C PHE A 210 -37.14 12.16 1.96
N ALA A 211 -37.86 12.18 0.84
CA ALA A 211 -38.82 11.16 0.49
C ALA A 211 -38.24 10.27 -0.63
N VAL A 212 -38.17 8.97 -0.37
CA VAL A 212 -37.49 7.98 -1.22
C VAL A 212 -38.53 7.08 -1.85
N ALA A 213 -38.51 6.95 -3.17
CA ALA A 213 -39.46 6.10 -3.88
C ALA A 213 -39.20 4.60 -3.62
N ASP A 214 -40.28 3.80 -3.62
CA ASP A 214 -40.19 2.34 -3.46
C ASP A 214 -39.21 1.72 -4.49
N GLY A 215 -38.26 0.91 -4.01
CA GLY A 215 -37.23 0.28 -4.85
C GLY A 215 -35.97 1.14 -5.08
N TYR A 216 -35.86 2.29 -4.40
CA TYR A 216 -34.70 3.18 -4.41
C TYR A 216 -34.11 3.33 -3.00
N HIS A 217 -32.82 3.66 -2.94
CA HIS A 217 -32.16 3.94 -1.67
C HIS A 217 -31.12 5.06 -1.77
N LEU A 218 -30.92 5.77 -0.67
CA LEU A 218 -29.86 6.79 -0.53
C LEU A 218 -28.73 6.26 0.34
N TYR A 219 -27.48 6.52 -0.05
CA TYR A 219 -26.31 6.05 0.71
C TYR A 219 -25.95 6.99 1.86
N GLU A 220 -25.76 6.41 3.05
CA GLU A 220 -25.41 7.17 4.26
C GLU A 220 -24.06 7.90 4.13
N ASP A 221 -23.06 7.25 3.54
CA ASP A 221 -21.69 7.78 3.39
C ASP A 221 -21.54 8.83 2.28
N LYS A 222 -22.60 9.05 1.47
CA LYS A 222 -22.59 10.00 0.34
C LYS A 222 -23.23 11.34 0.66
N PHE A 223 -23.66 11.57 1.89
CA PHE A 223 -24.14 12.88 2.33
C PHE A 223 -22.98 13.81 2.69
N LYS A 224 -22.84 14.93 1.97
CA LYS A 224 -21.83 15.97 2.25
C LYS A 224 -22.44 17.36 2.18
N ALA A 225 -22.28 18.15 3.24
CA ALA A 225 -22.71 19.55 3.28
C ALA A 225 -21.48 20.48 3.32
N THR A 226 -21.44 21.49 2.46
CA THR A 226 -20.36 22.49 2.42
C THR A 226 -20.93 23.90 2.26
N VAL A 227 -20.21 24.94 2.67
CA VAL A 227 -20.63 26.33 2.46
C VAL A 227 -20.06 26.82 1.13
N LYS A 228 -20.95 27.21 0.21
CA LYS A 228 -20.59 27.66 -1.14
C LYS A 228 -20.33 29.16 -1.19
N SER A 229 -21.13 29.95 -0.47
CA SER A 229 -21.03 31.41 -0.42
C SER A 229 -21.54 31.94 0.93
N GLY A 230 -20.92 33.00 1.45
CA GLY A 230 -21.23 33.58 2.77
C GLY A 230 -20.41 33.00 3.92
N GLN A 231 -20.55 33.58 5.11
CA GLN A 231 -19.93 33.08 6.34
C GLN A 231 -20.99 32.35 7.17
N ALA A 232 -20.86 31.02 7.27
CA ALA A 232 -21.66 30.16 8.12
C ALA A 232 -20.78 29.01 8.65
N SER A 233 -21.00 28.61 9.90
CA SER A 233 -20.36 27.45 10.52
C SER A 233 -21.34 26.27 10.47
N LEU A 234 -20.97 25.21 9.76
CA LEU A 234 -21.75 23.97 9.71
C LEU A 234 -21.30 23.03 10.82
N GLY A 235 -22.25 22.47 11.58
CA GLY A 235 -22.00 21.35 12.47
C GLY A 235 -22.15 20.01 11.73
N THR A 236 -21.89 18.90 12.44
CA THR A 236 -22.03 17.55 11.88
C THR A 236 -23.49 17.26 11.50
N LEU A 237 -23.71 16.78 10.27
CA LEU A 237 -25.01 16.34 9.79
C LEU A 237 -25.49 15.12 10.60
N GLN A 238 -26.63 15.25 11.26
CA GLN A 238 -27.25 14.16 12.03
C GLN A 238 -28.21 13.39 11.14
N LEU A 239 -27.84 12.16 10.81
CA LEU A 239 -28.63 11.21 10.03
C LEU A 239 -29.34 10.20 10.98
N PRO A 240 -30.50 9.66 10.60
CA PRO A 240 -31.19 8.61 11.37
C PRO A 240 -30.51 7.24 11.22
N GLU A 241 -31.00 6.23 11.94
CA GLU A 241 -30.47 4.86 11.87
C GLU A 241 -30.68 4.27 10.46
N SER A 242 -29.61 3.81 9.85
CA SER A 242 -29.57 3.25 8.50
C SER A 242 -29.70 1.72 8.51
N THR A 243 -29.99 1.15 7.33
CA THR A 243 -30.09 -0.32 7.17
C THR A 243 -28.96 -0.82 6.29
N LEU A 244 -28.32 -1.93 6.69
CA LEU A 244 -27.25 -2.54 5.90
C LEU A 244 -27.83 -3.35 4.74
N THR A 245 -27.49 -2.95 3.51
CA THR A 245 -27.93 -3.60 2.27
C THR A 245 -26.70 -4.02 1.45
N ASP A 246 -26.78 -5.19 0.81
CA ASP A 246 -25.72 -5.69 -0.07
C ASP A 246 -25.95 -5.17 -1.48
N ASP A 247 -25.28 -4.08 -1.82
CA ASP A 247 -25.41 -3.37 -3.09
C ASP A 247 -24.54 -4.05 -4.18
N PRO A 248 -25.07 -4.27 -5.39
CA PRO A 248 -24.33 -4.93 -6.47
C PRO A 248 -23.06 -4.20 -6.93
N VAL A 249 -23.01 -2.87 -6.74
CA VAL A 249 -21.95 -1.98 -7.21
C VAL A 249 -20.95 -1.67 -6.08
N PHE A 250 -21.45 -1.43 -4.86
CA PHE A 250 -20.63 -0.98 -3.73
C PHE A 250 -20.47 -2.01 -2.60
N GLY A 251 -21.06 -3.20 -2.73
CA GLY A 251 -21.04 -4.24 -1.70
C GLY A 251 -21.91 -3.88 -0.50
N LYS A 252 -21.55 -4.34 0.70
CA LYS A 252 -22.35 -4.07 1.91
C LYS A 252 -22.23 -2.61 2.34
N VAL A 253 -23.29 -1.85 2.11
CA VAL A 253 -23.37 -0.40 2.39
C VAL A 253 -24.59 -0.08 3.23
N ALA A 254 -24.47 0.96 4.04
CA ALA A 254 -25.55 1.46 4.88
C ALA A 254 -26.42 2.43 4.07
N VAL A 255 -27.72 2.14 3.98
CA VAL A 255 -28.65 2.85 3.10
C VAL A 255 -29.96 3.18 3.78
N PHE A 256 -30.61 4.21 3.27
CA PHE A 256 -31.97 4.63 3.64
C PHE A 256 -32.93 4.23 2.52
N HIS A 257 -33.81 3.27 2.79
CA HIS A 257 -34.88 2.83 1.88
C HIS A 257 -36.16 3.65 2.06
N ASP A 258 -36.43 4.07 3.29
CA ASP A 258 -37.65 4.78 3.66
C ASP A 258 -37.41 6.29 3.78
N ASP A 259 -38.51 7.06 3.76
CA ASP A 259 -38.53 8.49 4.05
C ASP A 259 -37.85 8.81 5.39
N PHE A 260 -36.96 9.80 5.39
CA PHE A 260 -36.20 10.13 6.57
C PHE A 260 -35.91 11.62 6.71
N THR A 261 -35.61 12.03 7.94
CA THR A 261 -35.30 13.42 8.27
C THR A 261 -33.88 13.53 8.82
N ALA A 262 -33.05 14.37 8.19
CA ALA A 262 -31.72 14.71 8.64
C ALA A 262 -31.68 16.11 9.27
N ARG A 263 -30.80 16.33 10.23
CA ARG A 263 -30.67 17.63 10.93
C ARG A 263 -29.26 18.17 10.78
N LEU A 264 -29.14 19.37 10.20
CA LEU A 264 -27.86 20.05 10.02
C LEU A 264 -27.78 21.25 10.96
N PRO A 265 -26.92 21.23 12.00
CA PRO A 265 -26.71 22.40 12.85
C PRO A 265 -26.01 23.51 12.07
N ILE A 266 -26.53 24.74 12.13
CA ILE A 266 -25.94 25.91 11.46
C ILE A 266 -25.75 27.02 12.51
N GLY A 267 -24.52 27.51 12.62
CA GLY A 267 -24.16 28.63 13.49
C GLY A 267 -23.47 29.76 12.72
N ASN A 268 -23.39 30.94 13.35
CA ASN A 268 -22.62 32.10 12.86
C ASN A 268 -22.92 32.50 11.40
N VAL A 269 -24.19 32.57 11.00
CA VAL A 269 -24.60 33.05 9.67
C VAL A 269 -24.57 34.57 9.64
N LEU A 270 -23.77 35.17 8.76
CA LEU A 270 -23.75 36.62 8.51
C LEU A 270 -24.51 36.92 7.20
N ASP A 271 -25.53 37.80 7.27
CA ASP A 271 -26.43 38.17 6.18
C ASP A 271 -27.19 36.99 5.55
N THR A 272 -26.59 36.37 4.52
CA THR A 272 -27.16 35.26 3.75
C THR A 272 -26.03 34.31 3.37
N ALA A 273 -26.21 33.00 3.62
CA ALA A 273 -25.25 31.98 3.22
C ALA A 273 -25.92 30.93 2.33
N GLU A 274 -25.17 30.46 1.33
CA GLU A 274 -25.55 29.36 0.44
C GLU A 274 -24.82 28.09 0.87
N ILE A 275 -25.59 27.08 1.25
CA ILE A 275 -25.09 25.77 1.65
C ILE A 275 -25.33 24.80 0.50
N GLU A 276 -24.30 24.04 0.17
CA GLU A 276 -24.31 23.05 -0.89
C GLU A 276 -24.38 21.64 -0.27
N LEU A 277 -25.50 20.95 -0.48
CA LEU A 277 -25.75 19.59 -0.01
C LEU A 277 -25.62 18.61 -1.17
N THR A 278 -24.70 17.67 -1.07
CA THR A 278 -24.50 16.59 -2.05
C THR A 278 -24.99 15.27 -1.47
N TYR A 279 -25.77 14.51 -2.24
CA TYR A 279 -26.23 13.16 -1.91
C TYR A 279 -26.23 12.26 -3.16
N GLN A 280 -26.29 10.95 -2.96
CA GLN A 280 -26.35 9.97 -4.05
C GLN A 280 -27.26 8.80 -3.67
N GLY A 281 -28.04 8.31 -4.63
CA GLY A 281 -28.88 7.14 -4.48
C GLY A 281 -28.90 6.25 -5.71
N CYS A 282 -29.44 5.05 -5.55
CA CYS A 282 -29.53 4.05 -6.61
C CYS A 282 -30.88 3.34 -6.61
N SER A 283 -31.20 2.76 -7.77
CA SER A 283 -32.33 1.84 -7.92
C SER A 283 -31.87 0.42 -7.61
N VAL A 284 -32.53 -0.23 -6.64
CA VAL A 284 -32.28 -1.62 -6.28
C VAL A 284 -32.74 -2.55 -7.40
N ASP A 285 -33.90 -2.27 -7.98
CA ASP A 285 -34.53 -3.15 -8.98
C ASP A 285 -33.80 -3.12 -10.34
N ALA A 286 -33.25 -1.96 -10.71
CA ALA A 286 -32.51 -1.79 -11.95
C ALA A 286 -30.99 -1.96 -11.80
N GLY A 287 -30.45 -1.91 -10.57
CA GLY A 287 -29.02 -1.95 -10.31
C GLY A 287 -28.24 -0.76 -10.89
N VAL A 288 -28.92 0.37 -11.13
CA VAL A 288 -28.36 1.60 -11.71
C VAL A 288 -28.32 2.70 -10.67
N CYS A 289 -27.18 3.37 -10.59
CA CYS A 289 -26.92 4.46 -9.67
C CYS A 289 -27.00 5.81 -10.34
N TYR A 290 -27.65 6.77 -9.68
CA TYR A 290 -27.67 8.15 -10.14
C TYR A 290 -26.32 8.81 -9.81
N PRO A 291 -25.85 9.76 -10.62
CA PRO A 291 -24.68 10.56 -10.27
C PRO A 291 -24.92 11.34 -8.97
N PRO A 292 -23.86 11.73 -8.22
CA PRO A 292 -24.02 12.57 -7.05
C PRO A 292 -24.69 13.90 -7.42
N THR A 293 -25.80 14.21 -6.75
CA THR A 293 -26.57 15.41 -6.99
C THR A 293 -26.37 16.42 -5.89
N THR A 294 -26.28 17.68 -6.31
CA THR A 294 -26.00 18.81 -5.46
C THR A 294 -27.18 19.76 -5.41
N LYS A 295 -27.76 19.99 -4.22
CA LYS A 295 -28.82 20.98 -3.98
C LYS A 295 -28.25 22.18 -3.21
N THR A 296 -28.66 23.38 -3.62
CA THR A 296 -28.27 24.64 -2.97
C THR A 296 -29.37 25.12 -2.04
N LEU A 297 -29.00 25.44 -0.80
CA LEU A 297 -29.88 25.83 0.28
C LEU A 297 -29.52 27.25 0.70
N THR A 298 -30.46 28.19 0.63
CA THR A 298 -30.25 29.56 1.08
C THR A 298 -30.70 29.72 2.53
N VAL A 299 -29.79 30.15 3.41
CA VAL A 299 -30.08 30.41 4.82
C VAL A 299 -29.81 31.89 5.16
N SER A 300 -30.72 32.52 5.89
CA SER A 300 -30.64 33.93 6.29
C SER A 300 -30.43 34.08 7.81
N GLU A 301 -29.68 35.10 8.21
CA GLU A 301 -29.30 35.40 9.59
C GLU A 301 -30.51 35.46 10.57
N GLN A 302 -31.67 35.91 10.09
CA GLN A 302 -32.90 36.05 10.89
C GLN A 302 -33.38 34.73 11.56
N ASN A 303 -32.96 33.57 11.03
CA ASN A 303 -33.39 32.25 11.51
C ASN A 303 -32.35 31.55 12.43
N PHE A 304 -31.12 32.07 12.55
CA PHE A 304 -29.99 31.33 13.15
C PHE A 304 -29.12 32.16 14.13
N ALA A 305 -29.60 33.31 14.59
CA ALA A 305 -28.88 34.18 15.53
C ALA A 305 -28.97 33.69 16.98
N GLN A 306 -28.08 32.79 17.43
CA GLN A 306 -27.45 32.74 18.77
C GLN A 306 -26.38 31.62 18.87
N PRO A 307 -25.31 31.82 19.66
CA PRO A 307 -24.23 30.84 19.81
C PRO A 307 -24.63 29.70 20.75
N LEU A 308 -24.57 28.45 20.26
CA LEU A 308 -24.82 27.25 21.05
C LEU A 308 -23.49 26.60 21.47
N SER A 309 -23.34 26.50 22.79
CA SER A 309 -22.28 25.79 23.49
C SER A 309 -22.27 24.29 23.15
N GLU A 310 -21.06 23.78 22.95
CA GLU A 310 -20.71 22.44 22.52
C GLU A 310 -20.96 21.37 23.62
N PRO A 311 -21.76 20.32 23.34
CA PRO A 311 -21.76 19.09 24.14
C PRO A 311 -20.77 18.08 23.55
N ALA A 312 -19.99 17.46 24.45
CA ALA A 312 -18.95 16.49 24.16
C ALA A 312 -19.44 15.24 23.37
N MET A 313 -18.60 14.80 22.42
CA MET A 313 -18.76 13.61 21.58
C MET A 313 -18.73 12.29 22.37
N PRO A 314 -19.61 11.32 22.03
CA PRO A 314 -19.34 9.89 22.17
C PRO A 314 -18.74 9.32 20.88
N SER A 315 -17.63 8.61 21.02
CA SER A 315 -16.92 7.88 19.95
C SER A 315 -17.66 6.59 19.52
N ALA A 316 -17.72 6.32 18.20
CA ALA A 316 -18.32 5.14 17.57
C ALA A 316 -17.33 4.49 16.54
N PRO A 317 -17.51 3.19 16.17
CA PRO A 317 -16.42 2.25 15.89
C PRO A 317 -16.09 1.99 14.40
N GLN A 318 -14.83 1.62 14.13
CA GLN A 318 -14.29 1.26 12.81
C GLN A 318 -14.49 -0.20 12.40
N THR A 319 -14.68 -0.45 11.10
CA THR A 319 -14.50 -1.79 10.48
C THR A 319 -13.58 -1.67 9.25
N SER A 320 -12.52 -2.49 9.21
CA SER A 320 -11.40 -2.44 8.26
C SER A 320 -11.61 -3.32 7.02
N ASN A 321 -11.18 -2.87 5.83
CA ASN A 321 -10.80 -3.71 4.67
C ASN A 321 -9.90 -2.94 3.67
N ASP A 322 -9.17 -3.72 2.87
CA ASP A 322 -7.82 -3.50 2.29
C ASP A 322 -7.45 -2.12 1.74
N LEU A 323 -6.34 -1.61 2.30
CA LEU A 323 -5.59 -0.42 1.91
C LEU A 323 -4.14 -0.83 1.63
N SER A 324 -3.41 -0.04 0.83
CA SER A 324 -1.96 -0.22 0.66
C SER A 324 -1.25 -0.16 2.02
N GLU A 325 -0.06 -0.77 2.18
CA GLU A 325 0.63 -0.79 3.48
C GLU A 325 0.86 0.63 4.06
N SER A 326 1.08 1.61 3.18
CA SER A 326 1.22 3.02 3.56
C SER A 326 -0.14 3.65 3.93
N ASP A 327 -1.22 3.27 3.25
CA ASP A 327 -2.57 3.74 3.53
C ASP A 327 -3.17 3.10 4.79
N ARG A 328 -2.81 1.85 5.13
CA ARG A 328 -3.16 1.21 6.42
C ARG A 328 -2.50 1.92 7.59
N ILE A 329 -1.24 2.33 7.45
CA ILE A 329 -0.54 3.14 8.45
C ILE A 329 -1.26 4.49 8.58
N THR A 330 -1.60 5.11 7.45
CA THR A 330 -2.31 6.40 7.39
C THR A 330 -3.70 6.31 8.04
N GLN A 331 -4.49 5.27 7.77
CA GLN A 331 -5.81 5.04 8.37
C GLN A 331 -5.71 4.70 9.86
N THR A 332 -4.71 3.92 10.26
CA THR A 332 -4.45 3.65 11.69
C THR A 332 -4.07 4.94 12.42
N LEU A 333 -3.35 5.86 11.76
CA LEU A 333 -2.97 7.16 12.32
C LEU A 333 -4.14 8.17 12.32
N GLN A 334 -5.10 8.07 11.40
CA GLN A 334 -6.31 8.91 11.32
C GLN A 334 -7.27 8.68 12.50
N ASP A 335 -7.48 7.43 12.88
CA ASP A 335 -8.47 7.07 13.93
C ASP A 335 -7.85 6.94 15.33
N SER A 336 -6.54 7.14 15.44
CA SER A 336 -5.80 7.00 16.70
C SER A 336 -5.69 8.31 17.47
N SER A 337 -5.83 8.22 18.80
CA SER A 337 -5.56 9.34 19.71
C SER A 337 -4.13 9.87 19.55
N LEU A 338 -3.93 11.19 19.72
CA LEU A 338 -2.61 11.84 19.65
C LEU A 338 -1.52 11.13 20.47
N TRP A 339 -1.88 10.56 21.63
CA TRP A 339 -0.95 9.80 22.48
C TRP A 339 -0.51 8.47 21.86
N LEU A 340 -1.40 7.78 21.14
CA LEU A 340 -1.08 6.54 20.45
C LEU A 340 -0.23 6.81 19.21
N ILE A 341 -0.49 7.91 18.49
CA ILE A 341 0.38 8.41 17.41
C ILE A 341 1.79 8.69 17.97
N ILE A 342 1.91 9.49 19.03
CA ILE A 342 3.18 9.79 19.69
C ILE A 342 3.89 8.50 20.16
N GLY A 343 3.16 7.56 20.76
CA GLY A 343 3.69 6.28 21.21
C GLY A 343 4.20 5.40 20.06
N THR A 344 3.48 5.38 18.95
CA THR A 344 3.84 4.60 17.75
C THR A 344 5.08 5.20 17.06
N PHE A 345 5.13 6.51 16.91
CA PHE A 345 6.31 7.21 16.38
C PHE A 345 7.54 7.05 17.29
N PHE A 346 7.34 7.09 18.61
CA PHE A 346 8.41 6.80 19.56
C PHE A 346 8.92 5.36 19.42
N LEU A 347 8.02 4.38 19.25
CA LEU A 347 8.39 2.99 19.01
C LEU A 347 9.13 2.83 17.66
N PHE A 348 8.66 3.48 16.60
CA PHE A 348 9.38 3.50 15.32
C PHE A 348 10.76 4.12 15.48
N GLY A 349 10.90 5.23 16.22
CA GLY A 349 12.21 5.79 16.56
C GLY A 349 13.13 4.81 17.26
N LEU A 350 12.58 4.00 18.18
CA LEU A 350 13.32 2.95 18.87
C LEU A 350 13.74 1.81 17.92
N LEU A 351 12.86 1.36 17.01
CA LEU A 351 13.24 0.39 15.97
C LEU A 351 14.30 0.98 15.03
N LEU A 352 14.16 2.25 14.64
CA LEU A 352 15.07 2.95 13.75
C LEU A 352 16.44 3.19 14.38
N SER A 353 16.56 3.18 15.70
CA SER A 353 17.86 3.19 16.38
C SER A 353 18.74 1.97 16.03
N LEU A 354 18.12 0.88 15.57
CA LEU A 354 18.81 -0.33 15.11
C LEU A 354 19.31 -0.19 13.66
N THR A 355 19.04 0.93 13.01
CA THR A 355 19.50 1.18 11.64
C THR A 355 21.00 1.42 11.58
N PRO A 356 21.63 1.03 10.47
CA PRO A 356 23.07 1.19 10.26
C PRO A 356 23.59 2.62 10.39
N CYS A 357 22.73 3.64 10.28
CA CYS A 357 23.14 5.05 10.33
C CYS A 357 23.24 5.63 11.75
N VAL A 358 22.59 4.98 12.73
CA VAL A 358 22.64 5.41 14.14
C VAL A 358 23.81 4.76 14.88
N PHE A 359 24.20 3.55 14.48
CA PHE A 359 25.33 2.82 15.08
C PHE A 359 26.68 3.58 15.03
N PRO A 360 27.09 4.24 13.92
CA PRO A 360 28.31 5.05 13.86
C PRO A 360 28.34 6.22 14.86
N MET A 361 27.19 6.64 15.37
CA MET A 361 27.09 7.71 16.36
C MET A 361 27.54 7.26 17.75
N ILE A 362 27.42 5.96 18.06
CA ILE A 362 27.80 5.40 19.36
C ILE A 362 29.31 5.57 19.60
N PRO A 363 30.22 5.20 18.67
CA PRO A 363 31.65 5.51 18.78
C PRO A 363 31.95 7.01 18.88
N ILE A 364 31.24 7.86 18.14
CA ILE A 364 31.44 9.32 18.18
C ILE A 364 31.12 9.85 19.58
N LEU A 365 29.93 9.56 20.10
CA LEU A 365 29.53 9.94 21.46
C LEU A 365 30.46 9.34 22.52
N SER A 366 30.84 8.06 22.38
CA SER A 366 31.77 7.42 23.29
C SER A 366 33.15 8.09 23.26
N SER A 367 33.67 8.47 22.09
CA SER A 367 34.95 9.18 21.96
C SER A 367 34.90 10.60 22.53
N ILE A 368 33.78 11.31 22.39
CA ILE A 368 33.57 12.65 22.96
C ILE A 368 33.46 12.58 24.49
N ILE A 369 32.77 11.56 25.02
CA ILE A 369 32.57 11.37 26.47
C ILE A 369 33.85 10.83 27.13
N VAL A 370 34.52 9.85 26.52
CA VAL A 370 35.75 9.22 27.05
C VAL A 370 36.98 10.10 26.84
N GLY A 371 37.01 10.91 25.77
CA GLY A 371 38.09 11.86 25.48
C GLY A 371 38.22 13.02 26.49
N GLN A 372 37.28 13.13 27.45
CA GLN A 372 37.29 14.13 28.52
C GLN A 372 38.05 13.70 29.79
N GLY A 373 38.68 12.53 29.80
CA GLY A 373 39.62 12.09 30.85
C GLY A 373 38.98 11.36 32.04
N ASP A 374 39.81 10.93 33.00
CA ASP A 374 39.49 9.96 34.06
C ASP A 374 38.48 10.43 35.14
N GLN A 375 37.90 11.63 35.03
CA GLN A 375 36.92 12.19 36.00
C GLN A 375 35.52 12.47 35.41
N ILE A 376 35.04 11.62 34.51
CA ILE A 376 33.66 11.67 34.04
C ILE A 376 32.73 11.13 35.14
N THR A 377 31.94 12.02 35.74
CA THR A 377 30.81 11.60 36.57
C THR A 377 29.65 11.14 35.68
N THR A 378 28.92 10.10 36.11
CA THR A 378 27.75 9.57 35.37
C THR A 378 26.70 10.63 35.06
N ARG A 379 26.53 11.61 35.96
CA ARG A 379 25.66 12.77 35.75
C ARG A 379 26.09 13.62 34.55
N ARG A 380 27.40 13.83 34.36
CA ARG A 380 27.91 14.63 33.25
C ARG A 380 27.80 13.89 31.91
N ALA A 381 28.03 12.58 31.90
CA ALA A 381 27.80 11.76 30.72
C ALA A 381 26.31 11.75 30.30
N PHE A 382 25.39 11.68 31.28
CA PHE A 382 23.95 11.81 31.04
C PHE A 382 23.57 13.18 30.47
N THR A 383 24.04 14.29 31.07
CA THR A 383 23.66 15.63 30.60
C THR A 383 24.18 15.91 29.19
N MET A 384 25.39 15.45 28.86
CA MET A 384 25.94 15.57 27.51
C MET A 384 25.10 14.77 26.50
N SER A 385 24.78 13.51 26.82
CA SER A 385 23.94 12.66 25.97
C SER A 385 22.52 13.22 25.82
N LEU A 386 21.98 13.84 26.87
CA LEU A 386 20.67 14.50 26.85
C LEU A 386 20.67 15.74 25.95
N VAL A 387 21.69 16.60 26.05
CA VAL A 387 21.79 17.77 25.16
C VAL A 387 21.98 17.37 23.71
N TYR A 388 22.75 16.31 23.45
CA TYR A 388 22.90 15.74 22.12
C TYR A 388 21.54 15.32 21.52
N VAL A 389 20.76 14.52 22.28
CA VAL A 389 19.46 14.03 21.82
C VAL A 389 18.46 15.18 21.68
N LEU A 390 18.43 16.15 22.59
CA LEU A 390 17.53 17.29 22.48
C LEU A 390 17.84 18.16 21.26
N ALA A 391 19.12 18.40 20.94
CA ALA A 391 19.50 19.15 19.74
C ALA A 391 19.06 18.42 18.46
N MET A 392 19.22 17.10 18.41
CA MET A 392 18.71 16.27 17.32
C MET A 392 17.18 16.33 17.23
N SER A 393 16.48 16.22 18.36
CA SER A 393 15.01 16.28 18.40
C SER A 393 14.45 17.62 17.93
N VAL A 394 15.05 18.75 18.33
CA VAL A 394 14.66 20.07 17.82
C VAL A 394 14.80 20.14 16.30
N THR A 395 15.87 19.56 15.75
CA THR A 395 16.10 19.55 14.29
C THR A 395 15.01 18.78 13.55
N TYR A 396 14.66 17.58 14.04
CA TYR A 396 13.57 16.79 13.46
C TYR A 396 12.19 17.42 13.67
N THR A 397 11.94 18.07 14.80
CA THR A 397 10.71 18.85 15.03
C THR A 397 10.58 19.97 14.01
N VAL A 398 11.65 20.73 13.76
CA VAL A 398 11.65 21.78 12.73
C VAL A 398 11.35 21.17 11.36
N ALA A 399 11.98 20.04 11.00
CA ALA A 399 11.69 19.35 9.75
C ALA A 399 10.21 18.90 9.66
N GLY A 400 9.61 18.44 10.76
CA GLY A 400 8.22 18.00 10.81
C GLY A 400 7.21 19.14 10.73
N VAL A 401 7.49 20.26 11.40
CA VAL A 401 6.69 21.50 11.30
C VAL A 401 6.76 22.04 9.88
N LEU A 402 7.97 22.11 9.30
CA LEU A 402 8.13 22.52 7.91
C LEU A 402 7.35 21.57 6.99
N ALA A 403 7.34 20.27 7.25
CA ALA A 403 6.60 19.34 6.42
C ALA A 403 5.07 19.46 6.52
N GLY A 404 4.53 19.74 7.70
CA GLY A 404 3.11 20.06 7.84
C GLY A 404 2.71 21.38 7.17
N VAL A 405 3.63 22.35 7.09
CA VAL A 405 3.35 23.66 6.46
C VAL A 405 3.56 23.64 4.94
N PHE A 406 4.59 22.93 4.45
CA PHE A 406 4.97 22.95 3.02
C PHE A 406 4.26 21.88 2.16
N GLY A 407 3.56 20.91 2.75
CA GLY A 407 2.71 19.96 2.03
C GLY A 407 3.42 19.11 0.96
N GLU A 408 2.64 18.51 0.05
CA GLU A 408 2.95 17.46 -0.95
C GLU A 408 4.25 17.63 -1.79
N ASN A 409 4.92 18.79 -1.75
CA ASN A 409 6.13 19.09 -2.53
C ASN A 409 7.46 18.63 -1.90
N LEU A 410 7.49 18.26 -0.62
CA LEU A 410 8.75 17.87 0.04
C LEU A 410 9.34 16.56 -0.48
N GLN A 411 8.48 15.59 -0.82
CA GLN A 411 8.92 14.29 -1.34
C GLN A 411 9.59 14.43 -2.72
N VAL A 412 9.10 15.33 -3.56
CA VAL A 412 9.68 15.66 -4.87
C VAL A 412 11.07 16.28 -4.72
N MET A 413 11.27 17.13 -3.70
CA MET A 413 12.57 17.76 -3.46
C MET A 413 13.62 16.75 -3.00
N PHE A 414 13.27 15.79 -2.14
CA PHE A 414 14.20 14.73 -1.71
C PHE A 414 14.55 13.73 -2.81
N GLN A 415 13.78 13.67 -3.89
CA GLN A 415 14.03 12.79 -5.04
C GLN A 415 14.87 13.45 -6.14
N ASN A 416 15.26 14.73 -5.97
CA ASN A 416 16.10 15.39 -6.95
C ASN A 416 17.47 14.68 -7.09
N PRO A 417 17.92 14.35 -8.32
CA PRO A 417 19.19 13.67 -8.57
C PRO A 417 20.40 14.32 -7.89
N TRP A 418 20.43 15.65 -7.79
CA TRP A 418 21.52 16.38 -7.14
C TRP A 418 21.59 16.13 -5.63
N ILE A 419 20.44 16.03 -4.96
CA ILE A 419 20.35 15.81 -3.51
C ILE A 419 20.74 14.37 -3.18
N ILE A 420 20.17 13.40 -3.90
CA ILE A 420 20.52 11.97 -3.77
C ILE A 420 22.02 11.76 -4.06
N GLY A 421 22.56 12.37 -5.12
CA GLY A 421 23.97 12.30 -5.47
C GLY A 421 24.89 12.88 -4.39
N THR A 422 24.51 14.03 -3.79
CA THR A 422 25.25 14.64 -2.68
C THR A 422 25.29 13.71 -1.46
N PHE A 423 24.16 13.12 -1.09
CA PHE A 423 24.10 12.18 0.05
C PHE A 423 24.86 10.88 -0.22
N ALA A 424 24.76 10.31 -1.41
CA ALA A 424 25.54 9.14 -1.79
C ALA A 424 27.04 9.40 -1.67
N LEU A 425 27.52 10.58 -2.11
CA LEU A 425 28.92 10.99 -1.99
C LEU A 425 29.34 11.13 -0.52
N VAL A 426 28.49 11.72 0.34
CA VAL A 426 28.73 11.79 1.78
C VAL A 426 28.86 10.40 2.40
N PHE A 427 28.00 9.45 2.04
CA PHE A 427 28.10 8.07 2.53
C PHE A 427 29.39 7.37 2.07
N VAL A 428 29.81 7.56 0.81
CA VAL A 428 31.09 7.04 0.31
C VAL A 428 32.26 7.63 1.10
N ALA A 429 32.24 8.94 1.34
CA ALA A 429 33.28 9.62 2.13
C ALA A 429 33.34 9.09 3.58
N LEU A 430 32.19 8.91 4.23
CA LEU A 430 32.13 8.36 5.58
C LEU A 430 32.59 6.89 5.62
N ALA A 431 32.23 6.09 4.61
CA ALA A 431 32.68 4.71 4.51
C ALA A 431 34.20 4.60 4.37
N PHE A 432 34.81 5.42 3.50
CA PHE A 432 36.27 5.47 3.36
C PHE A 432 36.98 5.93 4.64
N SER A 433 36.34 6.81 5.42
CA SER A 433 36.85 7.17 6.75
C SER A 433 36.79 5.99 7.73
N MET A 434 35.72 5.18 7.69
CA MET A 434 35.60 3.97 8.52
C MET A 434 36.62 2.88 8.15
N PHE A 435 36.95 2.73 6.86
CA PHE A 435 38.04 1.85 6.42
C PHE A 435 39.44 2.37 6.79
N GLY A 436 39.55 3.60 7.30
CA GLY A 436 40.82 4.19 7.71
C GLY A 436 41.70 4.66 6.55
N PHE A 437 41.14 4.82 5.33
CA PHE A 437 41.89 5.41 4.21
C PHE A 437 42.33 6.85 4.51
N TYR A 438 41.50 7.59 5.23
CA TYR A 438 41.83 8.88 5.81
C TYR A 438 41.03 9.07 7.10
N GLU A 439 41.67 9.56 8.14
CA GLU A 439 40.93 10.15 9.26
C GLU A 439 40.52 11.56 8.85
N LEU A 440 39.25 11.96 9.04
CA LEU A 440 38.85 13.37 8.99
C LEU A 440 39.49 14.11 10.16
N GLN A 441 40.80 14.32 10.10
CA GLN A 441 41.51 15.22 10.99
C GLN A 441 41.40 16.62 10.40
N LEU A 442 40.88 17.55 11.20
CA LEU A 442 40.84 18.96 10.81
C LEU A 442 42.27 19.41 10.46
N PRO A 443 42.49 20.18 9.38
CA PRO A 443 43.82 20.62 9.00
C PRO A 443 44.48 21.34 10.18
N ALA A 444 45.77 21.06 10.42
CA ALA A 444 46.47 21.45 11.65
C ALA A 444 46.36 22.95 11.97
N SER A 445 46.24 23.82 10.98
CA SER A 445 46.00 25.26 11.15
C SER A 445 44.63 25.56 11.77
N LEU A 446 43.57 24.88 11.33
CA LEU A 446 42.22 25.00 11.85
C LEU A 446 42.09 24.27 13.19
N GLN A 447 42.75 23.12 13.32
CA GLN A 447 42.82 22.36 14.56
C GLN A 447 43.53 23.16 15.66
N ASN A 448 44.63 23.85 15.36
CA ASN A 448 45.35 24.74 16.28
C ASN A 448 44.52 25.98 16.65
N LYS A 449 43.78 26.57 15.70
CA LYS A 449 42.91 27.71 15.96
C LYS A 449 41.70 27.33 16.81
N ILE A 450 41.09 26.18 16.53
CA ILE A 450 40.00 25.60 17.31
C ILE A 450 40.48 25.15 18.67
N THR A 451 41.66 24.53 18.82
CA THR A 451 42.22 24.17 20.14
C THR A 451 42.68 25.37 20.93
N GLN A 452 43.10 26.47 20.30
CA GLN A 452 43.39 27.72 21.01
C GLN A 452 42.11 28.38 21.54
N VAL A 453 41.04 28.40 20.74
CA VAL A 453 39.69 28.84 21.17
C VAL A 453 39.08 27.86 22.19
N SER A 454 39.31 26.56 22.03
CA SER A 454 38.84 25.47 22.90
C SER A 454 39.75 25.23 24.12
N ASN A 455 40.92 25.86 24.21
CA ASN A 455 41.69 25.94 25.46
C ASN A 455 41.23 27.14 26.29
N GLN A 456 40.67 28.17 25.66
CA GLN A 456 39.98 29.27 26.35
C GLN A 456 38.56 28.87 26.79
N GLN A 457 37.89 28.00 26.04
CA GLN A 457 36.63 27.37 26.45
C GLN A 457 36.88 25.92 26.90
N LYS A 458 36.85 25.63 28.22
CA LYS A 458 36.96 24.27 28.78
C LYS A 458 36.36 23.21 27.86
N SER A 459 37.22 22.44 27.18
CA SER A 459 36.85 21.37 26.26
C SER A 459 35.79 20.46 26.92
N GLY A 460 34.58 20.49 26.37
CA GLY A 460 33.39 19.85 26.94
C GLY A 460 32.21 20.77 27.25
N THR A 461 32.00 21.81 26.44
CA THR A 461 30.80 22.66 26.52
C THR A 461 29.60 21.94 25.89
N LEU A 462 28.44 22.05 26.56
CA LEU A 462 27.14 21.56 26.07
C LEU A 462 26.84 22.08 24.65
N THR A 463 27.38 23.25 24.30
CA THR A 463 27.30 23.87 22.97
C THR A 463 27.95 23.02 21.87
N GLY A 464 29.14 22.46 22.09
CA GLY A 464 29.79 21.61 21.08
C GLY A 464 29.02 20.31 20.82
N VAL A 465 28.44 19.75 21.88
CA VAL A 465 27.60 18.55 21.81
C VAL A 465 26.26 18.85 21.11
N ALA A 466 25.67 20.03 21.33
CA ALA A 466 24.46 20.46 20.65
C ALA A 466 24.69 20.67 19.14
N ILE A 467 25.80 21.29 18.73
CA ILE A 467 26.15 21.48 17.31
C ILE A 467 26.34 20.12 16.63
N MET A 468 27.06 19.19 17.28
CA MET A 468 27.21 17.84 16.75
C MET A 468 25.87 17.11 16.66
N GLY A 469 24.97 17.28 17.63
CA GLY A 469 23.60 16.72 17.57
C GLY A 469 22.78 17.23 16.39
N PHE A 470 22.86 18.53 16.08
CA PHE A 470 22.22 19.12 14.90
C PHE A 470 22.79 18.56 13.59
N LEU A 471 24.12 18.53 13.44
CA LEU A 471 24.77 17.98 12.25
C LEU A 471 24.45 16.49 12.06
N SER A 472 24.34 15.76 13.17
CA SER A 472 23.99 14.34 13.17
C SER A 472 22.57 14.09 12.67
N ALA A 473 21.61 14.95 13.00
CA ALA A 473 20.25 14.87 12.46
C ALA A 473 20.23 14.99 10.92
N LEU A 474 21.06 15.88 10.37
CA LEU A 474 21.21 16.06 8.92
C LEU A 474 21.79 14.82 8.22
N ILE A 475 22.78 14.17 8.85
CA ILE A 475 23.44 12.96 8.32
C ILE A 475 22.51 11.75 8.37
N VAL A 476 21.67 11.65 9.40
CA VAL A 476 20.75 10.51 9.60
C VAL A 476 19.52 10.62 8.71
N GLY A 477 19.13 11.83 8.28
CA GLY A 477 17.96 12.10 7.43
C GLY A 477 17.77 11.14 6.24
N PRO A 478 18.77 10.90 5.38
CA PRO A 478 18.64 9.98 4.23
C PRO A 478 18.28 8.54 4.61
N CYS A 479 18.73 8.07 5.77
CA CYS A 479 18.47 6.70 6.22
C CYS A 479 17.09 6.52 6.84
N VAL A 480 16.49 7.62 7.29
CA VAL A 480 15.15 7.64 7.90
C VAL A 480 14.10 8.13 6.88
N ALA A 481 14.53 8.45 5.65
CA ALA A 481 13.66 8.95 4.59
C ALA A 481 12.46 8.03 4.26
N PRO A 482 12.59 6.69 4.19
CA PRO A 482 11.42 5.84 3.86
C PRO A 482 10.33 5.83 4.95
N PRO A 483 10.64 5.63 6.24
CA PRO A 483 9.65 5.79 7.31
C PRO A 483 9.11 7.22 7.43
N LEU A 484 9.97 8.22 7.19
CA LEU A 484 9.55 9.62 7.19
C LEU A 484 8.59 9.90 6.04
N ALA A 485 8.77 9.34 4.84
CA ALA A 485 7.90 9.58 3.70
C ALA A 485 6.43 9.25 4.01
N GLY A 486 6.16 8.06 4.58
CA GLY A 486 4.79 7.69 4.99
C GLY A 486 4.21 8.63 6.06
N ALA A 487 5.03 9.02 7.04
CA ALA A 487 4.62 10.00 8.05
C ALA A 487 4.34 11.39 7.45
N LEU A 488 5.20 11.85 6.54
CA LEU A 488 5.12 13.15 5.91
C LEU A 488 3.95 13.25 4.94
N ILE A 489 3.57 12.17 4.26
CA ILE A 489 2.36 12.11 3.44
C ILE A 489 1.13 12.33 4.30
N TYR A 490 1.02 11.63 5.43
CA TYR A 490 -0.10 11.81 6.37
C TYR A 490 -0.14 13.22 6.98
N ILE A 491 1.01 13.72 7.45
CA ILE A 491 1.13 15.07 8.02
C ILE A 491 0.84 16.15 6.95
N GLY A 492 1.27 15.92 5.71
CA GLY A 492 1.06 16.82 4.58
C GLY A 492 -0.39 16.88 4.11
N GLN A 493 -1.11 15.76 4.14
CA GLN A 493 -2.55 15.70 3.85
C GLN A 493 -3.41 16.32 4.95
N THR A 494 -3.01 16.17 6.22
CA THR A 494 -3.74 16.74 7.36
C THR A 494 -3.47 18.23 7.57
N GLY A 495 -2.33 18.75 7.10
CA GLY A 495 -1.94 20.16 7.24
C GLY A 495 -1.67 20.59 8.68
N ASP A 496 -1.59 19.65 9.63
CA ASP A 496 -1.38 19.94 11.05
C ASP A 496 0.13 19.97 11.38
N ALA A 497 0.67 21.19 11.40
CA ALA A 497 2.07 21.44 11.72
C ALA A 497 2.45 21.05 13.17
N LEU A 498 1.50 21.09 14.12
CA LEU A 498 1.75 20.71 15.51
C LEU A 498 1.83 19.18 15.65
N LEU A 499 0.95 18.46 14.95
CA LEU A 499 1.00 17.00 14.85
C LEU A 499 2.33 16.54 14.24
N GLY A 500 2.74 17.15 13.11
CA GLY A 500 4.01 16.81 12.46
C GLY A 500 5.23 17.09 13.34
N GLY A 501 5.25 18.23 14.03
CA GLY A 501 6.33 18.60 14.95
C GLY A 501 6.45 17.65 16.14
N THR A 502 5.32 17.31 16.77
CA THR A 502 5.29 16.44 17.96
C THR A 502 5.56 14.97 17.63
N ALA A 503 5.09 14.47 16.50
CA ALA A 503 5.37 13.12 16.02
C ALA A 503 6.87 12.90 15.73
N LEU A 504 7.51 13.81 14.99
CA LEU A 504 8.95 13.71 14.70
C LEU A 504 9.82 13.97 15.94
N PHE A 505 9.35 14.80 16.87
CA PHE A 505 10.01 14.96 18.18
C PHE A 505 10.04 13.62 18.94
N ALA A 506 8.89 12.95 19.02
CA ALA A 506 8.75 11.66 19.71
C ALA A 506 9.60 10.57 19.06
N MET A 507 9.62 10.51 17.72
CA MET A 507 10.49 9.59 16.98
C MET A 507 11.97 9.83 17.27
N SER A 508 12.43 11.09 17.26
CA SER A 508 13.82 11.44 17.61
C SER A 508 14.17 11.06 19.04
N LEU A 509 13.25 11.27 19.99
CA LEU A 509 13.44 10.81 21.37
C LEU A 509 13.57 9.29 21.47
N GLY A 510 12.73 8.53 20.74
CA GLY A 510 12.80 7.07 20.67
C GLY A 510 14.17 6.59 20.20
N MET A 511 14.71 7.21 19.15
CA MET A 511 16.05 6.91 18.64
C MET A 511 17.16 7.31 19.62
N GLY A 512 16.95 8.37 20.39
CA GLY A 512 17.87 8.87 21.40
C GLY A 512 17.96 8.01 22.67
N VAL A 513 16.94 7.19 22.99
CA VAL A 513 16.92 6.38 24.22
C VAL A 513 18.08 5.38 24.29
N PRO A 514 18.38 4.58 23.25
CA PRO A 514 19.56 3.72 23.25
C PRO A 514 20.88 4.50 23.37
N LEU A 515 20.98 5.68 22.74
CA LEU A 515 22.15 6.55 22.86
C LEU A 515 22.32 7.10 24.28
N LEU A 516 21.23 7.45 24.98
CA LEU A 516 21.25 7.86 26.38
C LEU A 516 21.68 6.71 27.30
N LEU A 517 21.15 5.50 27.08
CA LEU A 517 21.54 4.30 27.83
C LEU A 517 23.02 3.94 27.64
N LEU A 518 23.51 3.99 26.40
CA LEU A 518 24.90 3.70 26.09
C LEU A 518 25.84 4.83 26.55
N GLY A 519 25.44 6.08 26.38
CA GLY A 519 26.21 7.25 26.83
C GLY A 519 26.33 7.34 28.35
N THR A 520 25.28 6.96 29.10
CA THR A 520 25.33 6.90 30.57
C THR A 520 26.13 5.73 31.12
N SER A 521 26.21 4.63 30.37
CA SER A 521 26.99 3.43 30.72
C SER A 521 28.42 3.44 30.15
N ALA A 522 28.74 4.41 29.28
CA ALA A 522 30.05 4.63 28.71
C ALA A 522 31.07 4.92 29.84
N GLY A 523 31.99 3.96 30.03
CA GLY A 523 32.98 3.97 31.11
C GLY A 523 32.92 2.75 32.02
N LYS A 524 31.76 2.06 32.12
CA LYS A 524 31.61 0.87 32.99
C LYS A 524 31.26 -0.42 32.23
N LEU A 525 30.52 -0.31 31.12
CA LEU A 525 30.04 -1.46 30.34
C LEU A 525 30.74 -1.63 28.98
N LEU A 526 31.20 -0.54 28.37
CA LEU A 526 31.84 -0.56 27.05
C LEU A 526 33.34 -0.86 27.16
N PRO A 527 33.86 -1.89 26.47
CA PRO A 527 35.29 -2.16 26.42
C PRO A 527 36.03 -1.01 25.72
N ARG A 528 37.29 -0.78 26.09
CA ARG A 528 38.14 0.21 25.41
C ARG A 528 38.20 -0.13 23.92
N ALA A 529 38.15 0.90 23.07
CA ALA A 529 38.37 0.74 21.64
C ALA A 529 39.69 0.00 21.40
N GLY A 530 39.64 -1.11 20.68
CA GLY A 530 40.77 -1.98 20.34
C GLY A 530 40.46 -2.72 19.04
N ALA A 531 41.19 -3.79 18.72
CA ALA A 531 41.08 -4.50 17.44
C ALA A 531 39.66 -4.99 17.06
N TRP A 532 38.75 -5.16 18.02
CA TRP A 532 37.34 -5.46 17.72
C TRP A 532 36.62 -4.29 17.04
N MET A 533 36.96 -3.04 17.38
CA MET A 533 36.38 -1.84 16.79
C MET A 533 36.70 -1.71 15.30
N ASP A 534 37.89 -2.16 14.87
CA ASP A 534 38.28 -2.11 13.46
C ASP A 534 37.43 -3.07 12.60
N ASN A 535 37.10 -4.25 13.14
CA ASN A 535 36.15 -5.16 12.49
C ASN A 535 34.75 -4.56 12.40
N VAL A 536 34.29 -3.87 13.46
CA VAL A 536 32.99 -3.20 13.47
C VAL A 536 32.95 -2.07 12.44
N LYS A 537 33.97 -1.21 12.41
CA LYS A 537 34.11 -0.13 11.41
C LYS A 537 34.08 -0.66 9.99
N ALA A 538 34.76 -1.78 9.71
CA ALA A 538 34.77 -2.37 8.39
C ALA A 538 33.39 -2.90 7.96
N VAL A 539 32.67 -3.59 8.86
CA VAL A 539 31.31 -4.07 8.57
C VAL A 539 30.36 -2.90 8.28
N PHE A 540 30.39 -1.86 9.10
CA PHE A 540 29.56 -0.67 8.88
C PHE A 540 30.00 0.15 7.66
N GLY A 541 31.28 0.21 7.34
CA GLY A 541 31.79 0.86 6.13
C GLY A 541 31.28 0.18 4.86
N VAL A 542 31.28 -1.16 4.82
CA VAL A 542 30.70 -1.94 3.72
C VAL A 542 29.20 -1.66 3.59
N LEU A 543 28.49 -1.64 4.72
CA LEU A 543 27.05 -1.38 4.75
C LEU A 543 26.73 0.05 4.24
N MET A 544 27.52 1.05 4.63
CA MET A 544 27.39 2.42 4.13
C MET A 544 27.64 2.52 2.62
N LEU A 545 28.62 1.79 2.08
CA LEU A 545 28.81 1.71 0.63
C LEU A 545 27.64 1.01 -0.08
N ALA A 546 27.10 -0.07 0.51
CA ALA A 546 25.95 -0.77 -0.06
C ALA A 546 24.71 0.14 -0.12
N LEU A 547 24.46 0.92 0.94
CA LEU A 547 23.40 1.93 0.96
C LEU A 547 23.66 3.07 -0.02
N ALA A 548 24.91 3.52 -0.17
CA ALA A 548 25.27 4.53 -1.15
C ALA A 548 25.00 4.06 -2.59
N ILE A 549 25.36 2.81 -2.91
CA ILE A 549 25.08 2.21 -4.22
C ILE A 549 23.57 2.05 -4.42
N TRP A 550 22.85 1.56 -3.42
CA TRP A 550 21.39 1.41 -3.47
C TRP A 550 20.68 2.75 -3.69
N MET A 551 21.16 3.82 -3.04
CA MET A 551 20.63 5.17 -3.22
C MET A 551 20.98 5.73 -4.61
N ALA A 552 22.20 5.45 -5.10
CA ALA A 552 22.66 5.89 -6.41
C ALA A 552 22.02 5.13 -7.58
N ASP A 553 21.50 3.92 -7.36
CA ASP A 553 20.74 3.12 -8.35
C ASP A 553 19.52 3.89 -8.91
N ARG A 554 19.01 4.88 -8.17
CA ARG A 554 17.92 5.75 -8.64
C ARG A 554 18.34 6.71 -9.77
N ILE A 555 19.62 7.00 -9.93
CA ILE A 555 20.17 7.96 -10.90
C ILE A 555 21.10 7.28 -11.90
N ILE A 556 21.72 6.18 -11.51
CA ILE A 556 22.74 5.49 -12.29
C ILE A 556 22.09 4.36 -13.10
N PRO A 557 22.47 4.15 -14.36
CA PRO A 557 21.95 3.04 -15.16
C PRO A 557 22.35 1.68 -14.57
N GLY A 558 21.49 0.67 -14.69
CA GLY A 558 21.64 -0.63 -14.04
C GLY A 558 22.98 -1.34 -14.27
N TRP A 559 23.63 -1.13 -15.43
CA TRP A 559 24.96 -1.66 -15.72
C TRP A 559 26.03 -1.14 -14.74
N ALA A 560 25.96 0.14 -14.36
CA ALA A 560 26.90 0.75 -13.44
C ALA A 560 26.59 0.37 -11.99
N THR A 561 25.32 0.24 -11.61
CA THR A 561 24.94 -0.33 -10.30
C THR A 561 25.49 -1.74 -10.14
N LEU A 562 25.31 -2.59 -11.15
CA LEU A 562 25.74 -3.99 -11.11
C LEU A 562 27.28 -4.12 -11.08
N MET A 563 27.99 -3.21 -11.75
CA MET A 563 29.45 -3.10 -11.65
C MET A 563 29.90 -2.68 -10.25
N LEU A 564 29.28 -1.65 -9.67
CA LEU A 564 29.59 -1.13 -8.33
C LEU A 564 29.30 -2.17 -7.24
N SER A 565 28.17 -2.88 -7.33
CA SER A 565 27.82 -3.95 -6.40
C SER A 565 28.75 -5.15 -6.52
N GLY A 566 29.14 -5.53 -7.74
CA GLY A 566 30.12 -6.59 -8.00
C GLY A 566 31.48 -6.26 -7.39
N LEU A 567 31.97 -5.03 -7.61
CA LEU A 567 33.21 -4.52 -7.01
C LEU A 567 33.16 -4.50 -5.48
N LEU A 568 32.04 -4.07 -4.90
CA LEU A 568 31.84 -4.07 -3.45
C LEU A 568 31.92 -5.49 -2.88
N LEU A 569 31.21 -6.45 -3.48
CA LEU A 569 31.21 -7.85 -3.03
C LEU A 569 32.59 -8.51 -3.15
N ILE A 570 33.34 -8.20 -4.22
CA ILE A 570 34.74 -8.64 -4.35
C ILE A 570 35.59 -8.02 -3.23
N GLY A 571 35.45 -6.72 -2.97
CA GLY A 571 36.15 -6.02 -1.90
C GLY A 571 35.85 -6.64 -0.53
N VAL A 572 34.59 -6.97 -0.25
CA VAL A 572 34.15 -7.69 0.96
C VAL A 572 34.82 -9.06 1.05
N GLY A 573 34.79 -9.83 -0.03
CA GLY A 573 35.43 -11.14 -0.10
C GLY A 573 36.93 -11.10 0.18
N VAL A 574 37.64 -10.13 -0.39
CA VAL A 574 39.07 -9.90 -0.13
C VAL A 574 39.31 -9.50 1.33
N TYR A 575 38.51 -8.57 1.88
CA TYR A 575 38.63 -8.10 3.27
C TYR A 575 38.37 -9.22 4.31
N LEU A 576 37.47 -10.16 4.01
CA LEU A 576 37.20 -11.36 4.81
C LEU A 576 38.31 -12.43 4.73
N GLY A 577 39.38 -12.18 3.95
CA GLY A 577 40.52 -13.09 3.83
C GLY A 577 40.29 -14.26 2.87
N ALA A 578 39.42 -14.11 1.85
CA ALA A 578 39.17 -15.17 0.86
C ALA A 578 40.46 -15.71 0.21
N LEU A 579 41.44 -14.83 -0.02
CA LEU A 579 42.72 -15.14 -0.68
C LEU A 579 43.85 -15.49 0.30
N GLU A 580 43.64 -15.38 1.62
CA GLU A 580 44.70 -15.63 2.61
C GLU A 580 44.86 -17.14 2.90
N PRO A 581 46.09 -17.67 3.07
CA PRO A 581 46.31 -19.07 3.36
C PRO A 581 45.73 -19.48 4.73
N ILE A 582 45.16 -20.69 4.79
CA ILE A 582 44.51 -21.21 6.00
C ILE A 582 45.58 -21.68 6.99
N GLY A 583 46.00 -20.81 7.92
CA GLY A 583 46.86 -21.20 9.05
C GLY A 583 46.11 -21.97 10.15
N GLU A 584 46.81 -22.31 11.24
CA GLU A 584 46.22 -22.89 12.47
C GLU A 584 45.39 -21.86 13.26
N LYS A 585 44.27 -21.37 12.69
CA LYS A 585 43.38 -20.41 13.34
C LYS A 585 42.00 -21.01 13.68
N SER A 586 41.40 -20.43 14.72
CA SER A 586 40.07 -20.72 15.30
C SER A 586 38.97 -20.93 14.24
N GLY A 587 38.02 -21.83 14.51
CA GLY A 587 36.92 -22.18 13.60
C GLY A 587 36.09 -20.99 13.11
N TRP A 588 36.03 -19.89 13.87
CA TRP A 588 35.38 -18.64 13.46
C TRP A 588 36.01 -18.00 12.22
N HIS A 589 37.34 -18.04 12.06
CA HIS A 589 38.00 -17.53 10.86
C HIS A 589 37.67 -18.37 9.63
N LYS A 590 37.47 -19.68 9.77
CA LYS A 590 37.11 -20.56 8.66
C LYS A 590 35.71 -20.25 8.12
N LEU A 591 34.76 -19.92 9.01
CA LEU A 591 33.41 -19.48 8.62
C LEU A 591 33.42 -18.15 7.87
N PHE A 592 34.07 -17.10 8.42
CA PHE A 592 34.17 -15.81 7.74
C PHE A 592 34.90 -15.90 6.39
N LYS A 593 35.94 -16.74 6.31
CA LYS A 593 36.61 -17.01 5.04
C LYS A 593 35.69 -17.68 4.03
N SER A 594 34.91 -18.68 4.43
CA SER A 594 33.92 -19.32 3.54
C SER A 594 32.92 -18.30 3.00
N LEU A 595 32.41 -17.42 3.88
CA LEU A 595 31.50 -16.35 3.49
C LEU A 595 32.17 -15.36 2.51
N GLY A 596 33.44 -15.01 2.75
CA GLY A 596 34.24 -14.18 1.85
C GLY A 596 34.45 -14.80 0.47
N VAL A 597 34.70 -16.11 0.40
CA VAL A 597 34.84 -16.83 -0.89
C VAL A 597 33.51 -16.86 -1.65
N ILE A 598 32.38 -17.11 -0.98
CA ILE A 598 31.05 -17.06 -1.59
C ILE A 598 30.75 -15.66 -2.13
N SER A 599 31.01 -14.63 -1.34
CA SER A 599 30.83 -13.23 -1.73
C SER A 599 31.70 -12.84 -2.92
N LEU A 600 32.95 -13.31 -2.97
CA LEU A 600 33.87 -13.07 -4.08
C LEU A 600 33.39 -13.77 -5.36
N ILE A 601 33.00 -15.05 -5.28
CA ILE A 601 32.46 -15.80 -6.42
C ILE A 601 31.20 -15.10 -6.97
N TYR A 602 30.29 -14.68 -6.09
CA TYR A 602 29.08 -13.99 -6.51
C TYR A 602 29.37 -12.62 -7.15
N GLY A 603 30.32 -11.85 -6.62
CA GLY A 603 30.77 -10.60 -7.23
C GLY A 603 31.41 -10.79 -8.61
N VAL A 604 32.20 -11.85 -8.81
CA VAL A 604 32.75 -12.21 -10.13
C VAL A 604 31.63 -12.62 -11.08
N ILE A 605 30.65 -13.41 -10.62
CA ILE A 605 29.47 -13.79 -11.40
C ILE A 605 28.69 -12.55 -11.86
N MET A 606 28.53 -11.54 -11.01
CA MET A 606 27.90 -10.26 -11.40
C MET A 606 28.67 -9.58 -12.52
N LEU A 607 30.00 -9.48 -12.43
CA LEU A 607 30.81 -8.87 -13.48
C LEU A 607 30.79 -9.67 -14.80
N VAL A 608 30.72 -10.99 -14.73
CA VAL A 608 30.57 -11.86 -15.92
C VAL A 608 29.16 -11.73 -16.50
N GLY A 609 28.14 -11.64 -15.66
CA GLY A 609 26.75 -11.37 -16.06
C GLY A 609 26.60 -10.02 -16.77
N LEU A 610 27.28 -8.98 -16.25
CA LEU A 610 27.37 -7.67 -16.87
C LEU A 610 28.03 -7.76 -18.26
N ALA A 611 29.13 -8.49 -18.37
CA ALA A 611 29.80 -8.70 -19.65
C ALA A 611 28.93 -9.47 -20.67
N SER A 612 27.97 -10.27 -20.18
CA SER A 612 26.94 -10.93 -21.01
C SER A 612 25.69 -10.08 -21.29
N GLY A 613 25.68 -8.81 -20.87
CA GLY A 613 24.57 -7.87 -21.12
C GLY A 613 23.41 -7.92 -20.11
N SER A 614 23.60 -8.54 -18.94
CA SER A 614 22.58 -8.53 -17.88
C SER A 614 22.59 -7.22 -17.09
N ASN A 615 21.40 -6.67 -16.83
CA ASN A 615 21.19 -5.48 -15.99
C ASN A 615 20.46 -5.79 -14.67
N GLN A 616 20.20 -7.07 -14.36
CA GLN A 616 19.41 -7.46 -13.19
C GLN A 616 20.30 -7.96 -12.03
N LEU A 617 20.21 -7.30 -10.87
CA LEU A 617 21.01 -7.60 -9.68
C LEU A 617 20.77 -9.02 -9.15
N LEU A 618 19.52 -9.51 -9.16
CA LEU A 618 19.17 -10.85 -8.66
C LEU A 618 19.35 -11.98 -9.68
N GLN A 619 19.49 -11.68 -10.98
CA GLN A 619 19.67 -12.69 -12.05
C GLN A 619 20.86 -12.36 -12.95
N PRO A 620 22.10 -12.34 -12.42
CA PRO A 620 23.27 -11.95 -13.21
C PRO A 620 23.53 -12.88 -14.41
N LEU A 621 23.20 -14.17 -14.33
CA LEU A 621 23.44 -15.13 -15.42
C LEU A 621 22.34 -15.19 -16.50
N LYS A 622 21.28 -14.38 -16.44
CA LYS A 622 20.20 -14.44 -17.44
C LYS A 622 20.71 -14.18 -18.88
N GLY A 623 21.77 -13.39 -19.02
CA GLY A 623 22.46 -13.15 -20.30
C GLY A 623 23.25 -14.37 -20.83
N LEU A 624 23.54 -15.37 -20.00
CA LEU A 624 24.31 -16.58 -20.34
C LEU A 624 23.41 -17.81 -20.55
N THR A 625 22.25 -17.87 -19.87
CA THR A 625 21.26 -18.95 -20.03
C THR A 625 20.33 -18.74 -21.22
N GLY A 626 20.57 -17.72 -22.03
CA GLY A 626 20.01 -17.60 -23.37
C GLY A 626 20.60 -18.69 -24.27
N THR A 627 20.12 -19.93 -24.13
CA THR A 627 20.20 -20.93 -25.19
C THR A 627 19.77 -20.26 -26.49
N SER A 628 20.53 -20.51 -27.55
CA SER A 628 20.21 -20.22 -28.94
C SER A 628 18.94 -20.97 -29.41
N SER A 629 17.82 -20.72 -28.73
CA SER A 629 16.48 -21.01 -29.18
C SER A 629 16.01 -19.76 -29.88
N GLY A 630 15.47 -19.91 -31.10
CA GLY A 630 15.11 -18.81 -31.99
C GLY A 630 14.45 -17.65 -31.27
N SER A 631 14.82 -16.45 -31.68
CA SER A 631 14.28 -15.17 -31.25
C SER A 631 12.74 -15.21 -31.13
N VAL A 632 12.22 -15.60 -29.97
CA VAL A 632 11.05 -14.95 -29.41
C VAL A 632 11.60 -13.65 -28.87
N GLN A 633 11.71 -12.69 -29.77
CA GLN A 633 11.90 -11.30 -29.45
C GLN A 633 10.80 -10.99 -28.44
N THR A 634 11.15 -10.87 -27.16
CA THR A 634 10.25 -10.25 -26.18
C THR A 634 10.13 -8.82 -26.69
N GLN A 635 9.13 -8.58 -27.54
CA GLN A 635 8.91 -7.31 -28.20
C GLN A 635 8.51 -6.34 -27.11
N ALA A 636 9.48 -5.60 -26.57
CA ALA A 636 9.18 -4.48 -25.70
C ALA A 636 8.16 -3.59 -26.42
N LEU A 637 7.09 -3.22 -25.71
CA LEU A 637 6.07 -2.32 -26.24
C LEU A 637 6.76 -1.03 -26.72
N ASP A 638 6.53 -0.64 -27.96
CA ASP A 638 7.16 0.54 -28.56
C ASP A 638 6.39 1.79 -28.12
N PHE A 639 6.87 2.44 -27.06
CA PHE A 639 6.28 3.65 -26.52
C PHE A 639 6.83 4.89 -27.23
N LYS A 640 5.93 5.69 -27.82
CA LYS A 640 6.28 7.02 -28.30
C LYS A 640 6.29 8.01 -27.14
N LYS A 641 7.44 8.64 -26.90
CA LYS A 641 7.56 9.67 -25.85
C LYS A 641 6.83 10.95 -26.25
N ILE A 642 6.12 11.55 -25.28
CA ILE A 642 5.49 12.87 -25.40
C ILE A 642 5.83 13.70 -24.16
N ASP A 643 6.11 14.99 -24.35
CA ASP A 643 6.51 15.87 -23.25
C ASP A 643 5.48 16.98 -22.98
N SER A 644 4.59 17.25 -23.95
CA SER A 644 3.65 18.38 -23.87
C SER A 644 2.20 18.01 -24.21
N LEU A 645 1.28 18.82 -23.70
CA LEU A 645 -0.15 18.68 -23.97
C LEU A 645 -0.48 18.89 -25.46
N GLN A 646 0.30 19.71 -26.17
CA GLN A 646 0.14 19.94 -27.61
C GLN A 646 0.48 18.70 -28.44
N GLU A 647 1.50 17.95 -28.05
CA GLU A 647 1.86 16.68 -28.69
C GLU A 647 0.79 15.61 -28.44
N LEU A 648 0.24 15.58 -27.22
CA LEU A 648 -0.88 14.69 -26.91
C LEU A 648 -2.12 15.01 -27.74
N GLU A 649 -2.51 16.29 -27.82
CA GLU A 649 -3.66 16.72 -28.63
C GLU A 649 -3.49 16.39 -30.12
N ALA A 650 -2.26 16.51 -30.65
CA ALA A 650 -1.96 16.16 -32.03
C ALA A 650 -2.12 14.65 -32.32
N GLU A 651 -1.81 13.79 -31.35
CA GLU A 651 -2.04 12.35 -31.45
C GLU A 651 -3.51 11.99 -31.25
N LEU A 652 -4.20 12.62 -30.30
CA LEU A 652 -5.64 12.43 -30.06
C LEU A 652 -6.49 12.82 -31.29
N ALA A 653 -6.04 13.82 -32.06
CA ALA A 653 -6.72 14.27 -33.28
C ALA A 653 -6.77 13.20 -34.39
N LYS A 654 -5.94 12.15 -34.32
CA LYS A 654 -5.96 11.03 -35.29
C LYS A 654 -7.14 10.08 -35.08
N GLY A 655 -7.79 10.12 -33.91
CA GLY A 655 -8.96 9.29 -33.59
C GLY A 655 -8.66 7.82 -33.31
N GLU A 656 -7.40 7.42 -33.28
CA GLU A 656 -6.96 6.06 -32.93
C GLU A 656 -7.07 5.82 -31.42
N PRO A 657 -7.27 4.56 -30.97
CA PRO A 657 -7.21 4.23 -29.55
C PRO A 657 -5.80 4.49 -29.03
N ILE A 658 -5.69 5.27 -27.96
CA ILE A 658 -4.40 5.66 -27.37
C ILE A 658 -4.35 5.22 -25.92
N MET A 659 -3.21 4.65 -25.53
CA MET A 659 -2.85 4.43 -24.13
C MET A 659 -1.73 5.42 -23.78
N LEU A 660 -1.97 6.28 -22.80
CA LEU A 660 -1.00 7.23 -22.27
C LEU A 660 -0.50 6.77 -20.90
N ASP A 661 0.78 6.41 -20.82
CA ASP A 661 1.47 6.03 -19.58
C ASP A 661 2.25 7.22 -19.01
N PHE A 662 1.90 7.67 -17.80
CA PHE A 662 2.70 8.63 -17.02
C PHE A 662 3.78 7.87 -16.26
N TYR A 663 5.02 8.08 -16.67
CA TYR A 663 6.19 7.35 -16.20
C TYR A 663 7.21 8.28 -15.52
N ALA A 664 7.96 7.74 -14.56
CA ALA A 664 9.21 8.36 -14.10
C ALA A 664 10.27 7.34 -13.67
N ASP A 665 11.55 7.66 -13.86
CA ASP A 665 12.65 6.76 -13.46
C ASP A 665 12.74 6.53 -11.94
N TRP A 666 12.30 7.50 -11.14
CA TRP A 666 12.27 7.41 -9.68
C TRP A 666 11.05 6.64 -9.15
N CYS A 667 10.09 6.30 -10.02
CA CYS A 667 8.86 5.63 -9.66
C CYS A 667 9.05 4.10 -9.64
N VAL A 668 9.07 3.52 -8.43
CA VAL A 668 9.26 2.08 -8.23
C VAL A 668 8.13 1.27 -8.86
N SER A 669 6.88 1.69 -8.64
CA SER A 669 5.71 1.01 -9.21
C SER A 669 5.65 1.08 -10.74
N CYS A 670 6.25 2.10 -11.36
CA CYS A 670 6.37 2.20 -12.82
C CYS A 670 7.33 1.12 -13.34
N LYS A 671 8.50 0.99 -12.72
CA LYS A 671 9.49 -0.06 -13.05
C LYS A 671 8.95 -1.47 -12.78
N GLU A 672 8.17 -1.62 -11.72
CA GLU A 672 7.48 -2.86 -11.38
C GLU A 672 6.47 -3.26 -12.47
N MET A 673 5.65 -2.32 -12.93
CA MET A 673 4.70 -2.53 -14.01
C MET A 673 5.38 -2.83 -15.35
N GLU A 674 6.49 -2.15 -15.68
CA GLU A 674 7.30 -2.48 -16.86
C GLU A 674 7.90 -3.89 -16.80
N ALA A 675 8.29 -4.35 -15.60
CA ALA A 675 8.94 -5.65 -15.40
C ALA A 675 7.97 -6.83 -15.24
N LEU A 676 6.74 -6.59 -14.79
CA LEU A 676 5.77 -7.64 -14.45
C LEU A 676 4.51 -7.61 -15.32
N THR A 677 4.04 -6.42 -15.70
CA THR A 677 2.75 -6.22 -16.40
C THR A 677 2.97 -6.08 -17.90
N PHE A 678 3.89 -5.20 -18.33
CA PHE A 678 4.13 -4.93 -19.76
C PHE A 678 4.94 -6.02 -20.47
N THR A 679 5.48 -6.99 -19.75
CA THR A 679 6.13 -8.17 -20.33
C THR A 679 5.17 -9.34 -20.57
N ASP A 680 3.93 -9.25 -20.08
CA ASP A 680 2.96 -10.33 -20.18
C ASP A 680 2.35 -10.43 -21.59
N PRO A 681 2.32 -11.62 -22.22
CA PRO A 681 1.77 -11.80 -23.56
C PRO A 681 0.30 -11.38 -23.71
N GLY A 682 -0.51 -11.50 -22.67
CA GLY A 682 -1.93 -11.09 -22.68
C GLY A 682 -2.08 -9.58 -22.81
N VAL A 683 -1.18 -8.83 -22.17
CA VAL A 683 -1.13 -7.36 -22.28
C VAL A 683 -0.68 -6.94 -23.68
N HIS A 684 0.34 -7.59 -24.25
CA HIS A 684 0.76 -7.34 -25.62
C HIS A 684 -0.38 -7.54 -26.63
N GLN A 685 -1.12 -8.64 -26.48
CA GLN A 685 -2.24 -8.94 -27.35
C GLN A 685 -3.40 -7.94 -27.20
N ALA A 686 -3.69 -7.50 -25.97
CA ALA A 686 -4.74 -6.51 -25.72
C ALA A 686 -4.38 -5.10 -26.23
N LEU A 687 -3.09 -4.79 -26.36
CA LEU A 687 -2.59 -3.52 -26.88
C LEU A 687 -2.30 -3.55 -28.39
N GLU A 688 -2.62 -4.64 -29.09
CA GLU A 688 -2.52 -4.68 -30.56
C GLU A 688 -3.45 -3.65 -31.21
N GLY A 689 -2.88 -2.78 -32.05
CA GLY A 689 -3.63 -1.70 -32.70
C GLY A 689 -3.88 -0.46 -31.84
N VAL A 690 -3.25 -0.37 -30.67
CA VAL A 690 -3.32 0.79 -29.76
C VAL A 690 -2.05 1.61 -29.89
N THR A 691 -2.19 2.93 -30.04
CA THR A 691 -1.05 3.85 -30.05
C THR A 691 -0.57 4.08 -28.62
N LEU A 692 0.64 3.61 -28.30
CA LEU A 692 1.22 3.68 -26.96
C LEU A 692 2.06 4.95 -26.82
N LEU A 693 1.60 5.86 -25.95
CA LEU A 693 2.29 7.09 -25.62
C LEU A 693 2.84 6.99 -24.20
N LYS A 694 4.04 7.55 -23.98
CA LYS A 694 4.66 7.64 -22.65
C LYS A 694 4.99 9.08 -22.34
N ALA A 695 4.34 9.63 -21.31
CA ALA A 695 4.69 10.92 -20.73
C ALA A 695 5.78 10.72 -19.67
N ASP A 696 7.03 11.04 -20.03
CA ASP A 696 8.19 10.90 -19.16
C ASP A 696 8.31 12.11 -18.23
N VAL A 697 7.69 12.04 -17.06
CA VAL A 697 7.66 13.15 -16.09
C VAL A 697 8.87 13.16 -15.15
N THR A 698 9.93 12.40 -15.45
CA THR A 698 11.13 12.25 -14.61
C THR A 698 11.73 13.60 -14.20
N ASP A 699 11.88 14.53 -15.16
CA ASP A 699 12.47 15.86 -14.92
C ASP A 699 11.53 16.85 -14.21
N ASN A 700 10.24 16.51 -14.09
CA ASN A 700 9.19 17.33 -13.44
C ASN A 700 9.23 18.83 -13.79
N THR A 701 9.32 19.14 -15.09
CA THR A 701 9.31 20.51 -15.59
C THR A 701 7.95 21.18 -15.40
N GLU A 702 7.86 22.51 -15.54
CA GLU A 702 6.57 23.21 -15.47
C GLU A 702 5.56 22.72 -16.53
N VAL A 703 6.05 22.21 -17.67
CA VAL A 703 5.23 21.59 -18.71
C VAL A 703 4.64 20.26 -18.22
N HIS A 704 5.46 19.43 -17.54
CA HIS A 704 5.01 18.16 -16.98
C HIS A 704 3.97 18.38 -15.87
N LYS A 705 4.19 19.37 -15.00
CA LYS A 705 3.23 19.76 -13.96
C LYS A 705 1.91 20.25 -14.56
N ALA A 706 1.97 21.04 -15.63
CA ALA A 706 0.77 21.49 -16.34
C ALA A 706 -0.01 20.32 -16.97
N LEU A 707 0.71 19.36 -17.58
CA LEU A 707 0.12 18.15 -18.15
C LEU A 707 -0.56 17.27 -17.07
N MET A 708 0.15 16.99 -15.97
CA MET A 708 -0.41 16.22 -14.85
C MET A 708 -1.61 16.91 -14.21
N LYS A 709 -1.52 18.23 -14.02
CA LYS A 709 -2.61 19.03 -13.44
C LYS A 709 -3.85 19.04 -14.33
N HIS A 710 -3.69 19.05 -15.66
CA HIS A 710 -4.81 18.98 -16.59
C HIS A 710 -5.64 17.69 -16.41
N PHE A 711 -4.97 16.56 -16.19
CA PHE A 711 -5.63 15.26 -15.97
C PHE A 711 -5.93 14.94 -14.50
N ASN A 712 -5.61 15.86 -13.58
CA ASN A 712 -5.74 15.69 -12.13
C ASN A 712 -4.96 14.47 -11.59
N ILE A 713 -3.72 14.32 -12.05
CA ILE A 713 -2.79 13.25 -11.66
C ILE A 713 -1.79 13.81 -10.65
N VAL A 714 -1.66 13.18 -9.49
CA VAL A 714 -0.75 13.62 -8.40
C VAL A 714 0.67 13.07 -8.61
N GLY A 715 0.80 11.90 -9.24
CA GLY A 715 2.10 11.30 -9.56
C GLY A 715 1.97 10.01 -10.39
N PRO A 716 3.09 9.54 -10.97
CA PRO A 716 3.17 8.27 -11.67
C PRO A 716 3.23 7.07 -10.68
N PRO A 717 2.85 5.84 -11.10
CA PRO A 717 2.33 5.50 -12.43
C PRO A 717 0.86 5.84 -12.55
N ALA A 718 0.49 6.45 -13.68
CA ALA A 718 -0.91 6.65 -14.04
C ALA A 718 -1.09 6.36 -15.52
N ILE A 719 -2.02 5.47 -15.86
CA ILE A 719 -2.32 5.11 -17.25
C ILE A 719 -3.72 5.58 -17.61
N LEU A 720 -3.80 6.34 -18.71
CA LEU A 720 -5.04 6.88 -19.25
C LEU A 720 -5.31 6.22 -20.60
N PHE A 721 -6.57 5.87 -20.84
CA PHE A 721 -7.02 5.32 -22.11
C PHE A 721 -7.90 6.33 -22.83
N PHE A 722 -7.69 6.49 -24.14
CA PHE A 722 -8.47 7.36 -25.00
C PHE A 722 -9.07 6.56 -26.15
N LYS A 723 -10.35 6.82 -26.44
CA LYS A 723 -11.09 6.25 -27.55
C LYS A 723 -11.78 7.39 -28.31
N ASN A 724 -11.56 7.50 -29.62
CA ASN A 724 -12.08 8.60 -30.45
C ASN A 724 -11.75 10.01 -29.88
N GLY A 725 -10.57 10.19 -29.30
CA GLY A 725 -10.15 11.45 -28.67
C GLY A 725 -10.80 11.78 -27.32
N GLN A 726 -11.65 10.90 -26.77
CA GLN A 726 -12.23 11.05 -25.44
C GLN A 726 -11.59 10.10 -24.41
N GLU A 727 -11.26 10.64 -23.25
CA GLU A 727 -10.69 9.89 -22.14
C GLU A 727 -11.72 8.95 -21.49
N GLN A 728 -11.36 7.69 -21.33
CA GLN A 728 -12.14 6.69 -20.59
C GLN A 728 -11.79 6.77 -19.10
N LYS A 729 -12.31 7.81 -18.42
CA LYS A 729 -11.96 8.11 -17.01
C LYS A 729 -12.21 6.95 -16.04
N ALA A 730 -13.24 6.13 -16.30
CA ALA A 730 -13.56 4.98 -15.45
C ALA A 730 -12.42 3.93 -15.42
N GLN A 731 -11.70 3.80 -16.54
CA GLN A 731 -10.71 2.76 -16.77
C GLN A 731 -9.29 3.26 -16.48
N ARG A 732 -9.16 4.45 -15.90
CA ARG A 732 -7.88 5.04 -15.51
C ARG A 732 -7.21 4.17 -14.45
N VAL A 733 -5.94 3.85 -14.66
CA VAL A 733 -5.13 3.10 -13.70
C VAL A 733 -4.27 4.07 -12.93
N VAL A 734 -4.26 3.96 -11.60
CA VAL A 734 -3.35 4.71 -10.72
C VAL A 734 -2.66 3.71 -9.81
N GLY A 735 -1.33 3.69 -9.83
CA GLY A 735 -0.54 2.69 -9.09
C GLY A 735 -0.29 1.41 -9.90
N PHE A 736 0.30 0.41 -9.23
CA PHE A 736 0.62 -0.87 -9.84
C PHE A 736 -0.63 -1.72 -10.04
N GLN A 737 -0.73 -2.36 -11.21
CA GLN A 737 -1.78 -3.33 -11.53
C GLN A 737 -1.16 -4.58 -12.16
N ASN A 738 -1.61 -5.76 -11.73
CA ASN A 738 -1.13 -7.03 -12.29
C ASN A 738 -1.57 -7.20 -13.77
N ALA A 739 -0.88 -8.07 -14.51
CA ALA A 739 -1.10 -8.30 -15.93
C ALA A 739 -2.56 -8.63 -16.30
N GLN A 740 -3.24 -9.47 -15.51
CA GLN A 740 -4.57 -9.94 -15.85
C GLN A 740 -5.63 -8.86 -15.65
N THR A 741 -5.61 -8.18 -14.50
CA THR A 741 -6.52 -7.06 -14.23
C THR A 741 -6.25 -5.89 -15.19
N PHE A 742 -5.00 -5.65 -15.55
CA PHE A 742 -4.64 -4.64 -16.55
C PHE A 742 -5.17 -5.00 -17.94
N THR A 743 -5.06 -6.27 -18.35
CA THR A 743 -5.61 -6.78 -19.62
C THR A 743 -7.13 -6.61 -19.69
N ASP A 744 -7.85 -6.96 -18.63
CA ASP A 744 -9.30 -6.79 -18.55
C ASP A 744 -9.70 -5.32 -18.66
N ASN A 745 -8.93 -4.44 -18.01
CA ASN A 745 -9.16 -2.99 -18.04
C ASN A 745 -8.92 -2.41 -19.44
N ILE A 746 -7.85 -2.80 -20.14
CA ILE A 746 -7.60 -2.41 -21.54
C ILE A 746 -8.78 -2.82 -22.43
N GLN A 747 -9.28 -4.05 -22.28
CA GLN A 747 -10.40 -4.54 -23.08
C GLN A 747 -11.68 -3.75 -22.82
N GLN A 748 -11.94 -3.33 -21.58
CA GLN A 748 -13.09 -2.49 -21.24
C GLN A 748 -12.94 -1.04 -21.72
N ALA A 749 -11.71 -0.53 -21.80
CA ALA A 749 -11.44 0.82 -22.26
C ALA A 749 -11.51 0.96 -23.78
N LEU A 750 -11.11 -0.08 -24.53
CA LEU A 750 -10.87 0.02 -25.97
C LEU A 750 -11.84 -0.79 -26.86
N LYS A 751 -12.60 -1.77 -26.32
CA LYS A 751 -13.76 -2.36 -27.03
C LYS A 751 -14.90 -1.34 -27.11
#